data_AF-A0A7X3PUH4-F1
#
_entry.id   AF-A0A7X3PUH4-F1
#
_cell.length_a   1.000
_cell.length_b   1.000
_cell.length_c   1.000
_cell.angle_alpha   90.00
_cell.angle_beta   90.00
_cell.angle_gamma   90.00
#
_symmetry.space_group_name_H-M   'P 1'
#
loop_
_entity.id
_entity.type
_entity.pdbx_description
1 polymer ?
#
loop_
_entity_poly.entity_id
_entity_poly.type
_entity_poly.pdbx_seq_one_letter_code
_entity_poly.pdbx_strand_id
1 'polypeptide(L)'
;MYRSEGPKTLLSNVDPSVQKRYLPQDLYQEYQWQTWQYTNYAGNPYQRYVEPSLWGDYFYDVYGNFLTRGWLVYDWTEDHPRISEGSRVLKRGAYAGFFSSLIVASDQKGQYSFSISVGDELVTTLTPMTFRKSVYNGAQVDFMSDAIELTGIFSRISAPGFITDPNPASFNNYTNLIGGRTTIQLGDAITLGGVFVNSHNGRGTVESFEGNPFKGELTSLQLQNQITAIVIRLSDDSPADGIGGSVLLADNVEIATAIGDRDTVLVGNEIGFTPQRQGGTIIEGVRTANGTEQITLRYDLNDLAVILDDKDAINNIRDLRFRLVLVNDYRIEITSDQQTNFEGQPVFLLMAQAEGNIQDGSNKREVVFNYGLPTANQLAGFTIEARDFLGFDFYTEFDVNHQYRKYPNRRVQTHKAYSGLVGDENAKAWMMNLSKSVFSWSFFVEGFYMDEAYNTSPFISDGSGRIDYEDGTRSIYDFVDDNDDQDRKPDQKRRYQDPRTGEEFRVARTGRSAEGFADEAVFPGWDQNNDFISDFNQNSNIFSENRFPDYEEPFLRYGSDRPEYLFGIDLNNNGWVDQFENDNLPDYPYKRDRKGYNLYVRNQATPHLQLTAGQAREQLLSDNRQNLTTYALVSFEKEYARIGRVQVFDMFKKAADNIQDDLFQWVQVPGLPGSHQAIDDPLFAQDTY
;
A
#
# COMPACT_ATOMS: atom_id res chain seq x y z
N MET A 1 -47.03 -22.05 -0.16
CA MET A 1 -46.44 -23.06 0.75
C MET A 1 -46.00 -24.24 -0.08
N TYR A 2 -44.71 -24.36 -0.37
CA TYR A 2 -44.13 -25.57 -0.95
C TYR A 2 -43.25 -26.20 0.13
N ARG A 3 -43.68 -27.35 0.67
CA ARG A 3 -42.87 -28.17 1.57
C ARG A 3 -41.83 -28.92 0.74
N SER A 4 -40.63 -29.07 1.29
CA SER A 4 -39.63 -30.02 0.80
C SER A 4 -40.22 -31.44 0.84
N GLU A 5 -40.59 -31.98 -0.32
CA GLU A 5 -40.84 -33.41 -0.47
C GLU A 5 -39.49 -34.09 -0.64
N GLY A 6 -39.16 -35.06 0.24
CA GLY A 6 -38.01 -35.95 0.04
C GLY A 6 -38.12 -36.71 -1.29
N PRO A 7 -37.02 -37.32 -1.78
CA PRO A 7 -36.99 -37.94 -3.09
C PRO A 7 -38.14 -38.93 -3.23
N LYS A 8 -39.12 -38.60 -4.10
CA LYS A 8 -40.20 -39.50 -4.45
C LYS A 8 -39.57 -40.70 -5.14
N THR A 9 -39.72 -41.89 -4.54
CA THR A 9 -39.40 -43.14 -5.22
C THR A 9 -40.27 -43.23 -6.47
N LEU A 10 -39.65 -43.00 -7.62
CA LEU A 10 -40.28 -43.06 -8.93
C LEU A 10 -40.78 -44.49 -9.17
N LEU A 11 -42.09 -44.71 -9.03
CA LEU A 11 -42.77 -45.97 -9.36
C LEU A 11 -42.55 -46.38 -10.84
N SER A 12 -42.10 -45.46 -11.71
CA SER A 12 -41.71 -45.73 -13.09
C SER A 12 -40.42 -46.55 -13.25
N ASN A 13 -39.65 -46.77 -12.17
CA ASN A 13 -38.43 -47.60 -12.21
C ASN A 13 -38.68 -49.10 -11.93
N VAL A 14 -39.94 -49.51 -11.72
CA VAL A 14 -40.32 -50.92 -11.50
C VAL A 14 -40.80 -51.54 -12.81
N ASP A 15 -39.85 -51.87 -13.67
CA ASP A 15 -40.09 -52.66 -14.87
C ASP A 15 -39.90 -54.15 -14.52
N PRO A 16 -40.87 -55.05 -14.80
CA PRO A 16 -40.75 -56.48 -14.49
C PRO A 16 -39.75 -57.17 -15.45
N SER A 17 -38.46 -56.88 -15.29
CA SER A 17 -37.37 -57.51 -16.03
C SER A 17 -36.58 -58.45 -15.12
N VAL A 18 -36.35 -59.69 -15.56
CA VAL A 18 -35.55 -60.72 -14.84
C VAL A 18 -34.05 -60.35 -14.79
N GLN A 19 -33.63 -59.38 -15.59
CA GLN A 19 -32.25 -58.87 -15.61
C GLN A 19 -31.98 -58.04 -14.35
N LYS A 20 -31.11 -58.54 -13.46
CA LYS A 20 -30.67 -57.81 -12.26
C LYS A 20 -29.84 -56.60 -12.68
N ARG A 21 -30.35 -55.40 -12.41
CA ARG A 21 -29.70 -54.11 -12.76
C ARG A 21 -28.60 -53.80 -11.74
N TYR A 22 -27.37 -53.58 -12.21
CA TYR A 22 -26.26 -53.02 -11.41
C TYR A 22 -25.80 -51.66 -11.99
N LEU A 23 -26.72 -50.90 -12.58
CA LEU A 23 -26.44 -49.55 -13.05
C LEU A 23 -26.75 -48.53 -11.93
N PRO A 24 -25.90 -47.50 -11.73
CA PRO A 24 -26.24 -46.34 -10.92
C PRO A 24 -27.60 -45.76 -11.35
N GLN A 25 -28.49 -45.48 -10.39
CA GLN A 25 -29.85 -44.98 -10.67
C GLN A 25 -29.87 -43.71 -11.53
N ASP A 26 -28.85 -42.87 -11.41
CA ASP A 26 -28.74 -41.59 -12.09
C ASP A 26 -28.61 -41.76 -13.61
N LEU A 27 -27.86 -42.77 -14.08
CA LEU A 27 -27.64 -43.03 -15.52
C LEU A 27 -28.91 -43.49 -16.24
N TYR A 28 -29.78 -44.22 -15.54
CA TYR A 28 -31.05 -44.67 -16.11
C TYR A 28 -32.05 -43.51 -16.20
N GLN A 29 -32.05 -42.60 -15.21
CA GLN A 29 -32.93 -41.42 -15.23
C GLN A 29 -32.51 -40.40 -16.29
N GLU A 30 -31.21 -40.19 -16.49
CA GLU A 30 -30.68 -39.14 -17.37
C GLU A 30 -30.76 -39.51 -18.86
N TYR A 31 -30.56 -40.79 -19.22
CA TYR A 31 -30.49 -41.22 -20.63
C TYR A 31 -31.60 -42.16 -21.08
N GLN A 32 -32.44 -42.62 -20.16
CA GLN A 32 -33.29 -43.80 -20.38
C GLN A 32 -32.51 -44.96 -21.01
N TRP A 33 -31.24 -45.11 -20.60
CA TRP A 33 -30.26 -45.94 -21.29
C TRP A 33 -30.76 -47.38 -21.38
N GLN A 34 -30.90 -47.88 -22.60
CA GLN A 34 -31.31 -49.26 -22.84
C GLN A 34 -30.07 -50.14 -22.96
N THR A 35 -30.01 -51.23 -22.19
CA THR A 35 -28.82 -52.10 -22.07
C THR A 35 -28.40 -52.80 -23.37
N TRP A 36 -29.28 -52.83 -24.37
CA TRP A 36 -29.02 -53.40 -25.69
C TRP A 36 -28.57 -52.36 -26.72
N GLN A 37 -28.58 -51.06 -26.39
CA GLN A 37 -28.16 -50.02 -27.31
C GLN A 37 -26.66 -50.10 -27.57
N TYR A 38 -26.31 -50.25 -28.85
CA TYR A 38 -24.97 -50.16 -29.35
C TYR A 38 -24.59 -48.68 -29.55
N THR A 39 -23.52 -48.22 -28.91
CA THR A 39 -23.00 -46.86 -29.09
C THR A 39 -21.97 -46.84 -30.23
N ASN A 40 -22.25 -46.06 -31.27
CA ASN A 40 -21.29 -45.77 -32.34
C ASN A 40 -21.18 -44.25 -32.50
N TYR A 41 -20.09 -43.67 -32.01
CA TYR A 41 -19.90 -42.23 -32.02
C TYR A 41 -19.57 -41.64 -33.40
N ALA A 42 -19.38 -42.49 -34.42
CA ALA A 42 -19.31 -42.06 -35.82
C ALA A 42 -20.70 -41.89 -36.46
N GLY A 43 -21.73 -42.57 -35.93
CA GLY A 43 -23.12 -42.47 -36.41
C GLY A 43 -24.03 -41.60 -35.54
N ASN A 44 -23.74 -41.50 -34.25
CA ASN A 44 -24.45 -40.66 -33.28
C ASN A 44 -23.43 -39.84 -32.49
N PRO A 45 -23.56 -38.51 -32.36
CA PRO A 45 -22.61 -37.72 -31.59
C PRO A 45 -22.52 -38.20 -30.14
N TYR A 46 -21.30 -38.24 -29.59
CA TYR A 46 -21.07 -38.56 -28.19
C TYR A 46 -21.82 -37.55 -27.31
N GLN A 47 -22.74 -38.04 -26.49
CA GLN A 47 -23.37 -37.25 -25.43
C GLN A 47 -22.62 -37.56 -24.13
N ARG A 48 -22.04 -36.52 -23.52
CA ARG A 48 -21.50 -36.57 -22.15
C ARG A 48 -22.66 -36.88 -21.18
N TYR A 49 -22.39 -37.23 -19.92
CA TYR A 49 -23.39 -37.16 -18.84
C TYR A 49 -23.83 -35.69 -18.67
N VAL A 50 -25.10 -35.34 -18.91
CA VAL A 50 -25.63 -33.97 -19.01
C VAL A 50 -27.12 -33.95 -18.64
N GLU A 51 -27.42 -33.60 -17.40
CA GLU A 51 -28.30 -32.47 -17.06
C GLU A 51 -28.22 -32.08 -15.58
N PRO A 52 -28.47 -32.94 -14.57
CA PRO A 52 -28.57 -32.45 -13.19
C PRO A 52 -27.24 -31.96 -12.62
N SER A 53 -26.13 -32.66 -12.84
CA SER A 53 -24.85 -32.33 -12.20
C SER A 53 -24.13 -31.11 -12.81
N LEU A 54 -24.51 -30.68 -14.01
CA LEU A 54 -23.88 -29.54 -14.69
C LEU A 54 -24.50 -28.18 -14.32
N TRP A 55 -25.70 -28.21 -13.75
CA TRP A 55 -26.44 -27.00 -13.36
C TRP A 55 -26.00 -26.51 -11.97
N GLY A 56 -25.09 -27.24 -11.33
CA GLY A 56 -24.55 -26.92 -10.01
C GLY A 56 -25.47 -27.30 -8.86
N ASP A 57 -25.10 -26.81 -7.68
CA ASP A 57 -25.73 -27.07 -6.40
C ASP A 57 -26.99 -26.20 -6.21
N TYR A 58 -27.91 -26.69 -5.38
CA TYR A 58 -29.08 -25.91 -4.97
C TYR A 58 -28.73 -25.04 -3.76
N PHE A 59 -28.98 -23.74 -3.87
CA PHE A 59 -28.80 -22.78 -2.78
C PHE A 59 -30.15 -22.42 -2.17
N TYR A 60 -30.17 -22.39 -0.84
CA TYR A 60 -31.34 -22.08 -0.05
C TYR A 60 -31.02 -20.93 0.92
N ASP A 61 -32.04 -20.14 1.27
CA ASP A 61 -31.90 -19.14 2.33
C ASP A 61 -31.82 -19.80 3.72
N VAL A 62 -31.59 -18.98 4.76
CA VAL A 62 -31.54 -19.44 6.16
C VAL A 62 -32.84 -20.08 6.67
N TYR A 63 -33.96 -19.90 5.94
CA TYR A 63 -35.27 -20.49 6.25
C TYR A 63 -35.56 -21.74 5.41
N GLY A 64 -34.64 -22.17 4.55
CA GLY A 64 -34.78 -23.34 3.68
C GLY A 64 -35.59 -23.08 2.39
N ASN A 65 -35.85 -21.82 2.02
CA ASN A 65 -36.48 -21.51 0.74
C ASN A 65 -35.44 -21.56 -0.37
N PHE A 66 -35.80 -22.16 -1.52
CA PHE A 66 -34.92 -22.22 -2.68
C PHE A 66 -34.66 -20.81 -3.23
N LEU A 67 -33.38 -20.44 -3.33
CA LEU A 67 -32.93 -19.16 -3.90
C LEU A 67 -32.56 -19.32 -5.37
N THR A 68 -31.60 -20.20 -5.65
CA THR A 68 -31.06 -20.39 -6.99
C THR A 68 -30.33 -21.73 -7.10
N ARG A 69 -29.96 -22.12 -8.31
CA ARG A 69 -29.11 -23.28 -8.60
C ARG A 69 -27.90 -22.81 -9.40
N GLY A 70 -26.70 -23.20 -8.99
CA GLY A 70 -25.47 -22.76 -9.67
C GLY A 70 -24.19 -23.31 -9.06
N TRP A 71 -23.06 -22.75 -9.47
CA TRP A 71 -21.75 -23.13 -8.94
C TRP A 71 -21.28 -22.06 -7.95
N LEU A 72 -20.91 -22.47 -6.73
CA LEU A 72 -20.17 -21.58 -5.84
C LEU A 72 -18.76 -21.39 -6.42
N VAL A 73 -18.41 -20.17 -6.81
CA VAL A 73 -17.09 -19.89 -7.40
C VAL A 73 -16.19 -19.16 -6.39
N TYR A 74 -16.76 -18.18 -5.72
CA TYR A 74 -16.14 -17.37 -4.68
C TYR A 74 -17.10 -17.24 -3.49
N ASP A 75 -16.57 -17.34 -2.28
CA ASP A 75 -17.28 -17.04 -1.04
C ASP A 75 -16.32 -16.35 -0.06
N TRP A 76 -16.78 -15.27 0.55
CA TRP A 76 -16.10 -14.63 1.66
C TRP A 76 -17.12 -14.36 2.76
N THR A 77 -16.94 -15.03 3.89
CA THR A 77 -17.82 -14.92 5.05
C THR A 77 -17.01 -14.53 6.28
N GLU A 78 -17.51 -13.55 7.04
CA GLU A 78 -16.99 -13.18 8.35
C GLU A 78 -18.08 -13.39 9.40
N ASP A 79 -17.81 -14.24 10.38
CA ASP A 79 -18.76 -14.64 11.42
C ASP A 79 -18.20 -14.32 12.80
N HIS A 80 -18.92 -13.50 13.55
CA HIS A 80 -18.51 -13.00 14.86
C HIS A 80 -19.66 -13.07 15.88
N PRO A 81 -19.37 -13.42 17.15
CA PRO A 81 -18.10 -13.92 17.66
C PRO A 81 -17.93 -15.42 17.31
N ARG A 82 -16.72 -15.82 16.89
CA ARG A 82 -16.31 -17.23 16.73
C ARG A 82 -14.94 -17.49 17.35
N ILE A 83 -14.84 -18.64 18.03
CA ILE A 83 -13.59 -19.11 18.65
C ILE A 83 -12.60 -19.63 17.60
N SER A 84 -13.10 -20.07 16.44
CA SER A 84 -12.32 -20.56 15.30
C SER A 84 -13.00 -20.16 13.99
N GLU A 85 -12.20 -19.87 12.97
CA GLU A 85 -12.67 -19.54 11.62
C GLU A 85 -13.51 -18.25 11.55
N GLY A 86 -13.06 -17.18 12.21
CA GLY A 86 -13.76 -15.88 12.20
C GLY A 86 -13.92 -15.24 10.81
N SER A 87 -12.94 -15.42 9.93
CA SER A 87 -13.00 -15.00 8.53
C SER A 87 -12.63 -16.15 7.61
N ARG A 88 -13.45 -16.42 6.59
CA ARG A 88 -13.33 -17.58 5.69
C ARG A 88 -13.41 -17.11 4.25
N VAL A 89 -12.39 -17.43 3.45
CA VAL A 89 -12.37 -17.15 2.01
C VAL A 89 -12.26 -18.48 1.26
N LEU A 90 -13.15 -18.70 0.30
CA LEU A 90 -13.18 -19.87 -0.56
C LEU A 90 -13.13 -19.45 -2.03
N LYS A 91 -12.04 -19.83 -2.72
CA LYS A 91 -11.88 -19.75 -4.17
C LYS A 91 -11.84 -21.17 -4.74
N ARG A 92 -12.90 -21.60 -5.45
CA ARG A 92 -13.01 -22.96 -6.01
C ARG A 92 -12.18 -23.11 -7.29
N GLY A 93 -11.87 -24.34 -7.71
CA GLY A 93 -11.11 -24.58 -8.96
C GLY A 93 -11.71 -23.90 -10.21
N ALA A 94 -13.04 -23.71 -10.26
CA ALA A 94 -13.69 -22.97 -11.35
C ALA A 94 -13.27 -21.49 -11.42
N TYR A 95 -12.95 -20.86 -10.28
CA TYR A 95 -12.48 -19.48 -10.21
C TYR A 95 -11.18 -19.29 -11.00
N ALA A 96 -10.15 -20.07 -10.66
CA ALA A 96 -8.86 -19.98 -11.35
C ALA A 96 -8.87 -20.61 -12.75
N GLY A 97 -9.65 -21.68 -12.96
CA GLY A 97 -9.67 -22.43 -14.21
C GLY A 97 -10.59 -21.85 -15.29
N PHE A 98 -11.88 -21.69 -14.99
CA PHE A 98 -12.87 -21.23 -15.99
C PHE A 98 -12.89 -19.70 -16.11
N PHE A 99 -12.80 -19.00 -14.99
CA PHE A 99 -12.83 -17.54 -14.93
C PHE A 99 -11.44 -16.90 -14.95
N SER A 100 -10.37 -17.68 -15.07
CA SER A 100 -8.98 -17.18 -15.06
C SER A 100 -8.68 -16.24 -13.89
N SER A 101 -9.27 -16.50 -12.71
CA SER A 101 -9.15 -15.68 -11.50
C SER A 101 -9.70 -14.26 -11.60
N LEU A 102 -10.68 -14.02 -12.50
CA LEU A 102 -11.41 -12.76 -12.61
C LEU A 102 -12.89 -13.02 -12.94
N ILE A 103 -13.78 -12.62 -12.03
CA ILE A 103 -15.22 -12.61 -12.26
C ILE A 103 -15.68 -11.17 -12.35
N VAL A 104 -16.38 -10.81 -13.43
CA VAL A 104 -17.05 -9.52 -13.57
C VAL A 104 -18.52 -9.75 -13.86
N ALA A 105 -19.38 -9.16 -13.05
CA ALA A 105 -20.82 -9.13 -13.26
C ALA A 105 -21.26 -7.67 -13.37
N SER A 106 -21.90 -7.29 -14.46
CA SER A 106 -22.34 -5.92 -14.72
C SER A 106 -23.77 -5.87 -15.24
N ASP A 107 -24.50 -4.82 -14.89
CA ASP A 107 -25.82 -4.50 -15.42
C ASP A 107 -25.92 -3.00 -15.70
N GLN A 108 -26.74 -2.64 -16.70
CA GLN A 108 -26.97 -1.25 -17.07
C GLN A 108 -28.45 -1.03 -17.38
N LYS A 109 -29.03 0.03 -16.78
CA LYS A 109 -30.41 0.43 -17.00
C LYS A 109 -30.52 1.95 -17.10
N GLY A 110 -30.70 2.45 -18.32
CA GLY A 110 -30.76 3.88 -18.59
C GLY A 110 -29.40 4.54 -18.29
N GLN A 111 -29.42 5.60 -17.49
CA GLN A 111 -28.24 6.30 -17.01
C GLN A 111 -27.46 5.56 -15.90
N TYR A 112 -28.01 4.48 -15.35
CA TYR A 112 -27.40 3.77 -14.23
C TYR A 112 -26.62 2.56 -14.73
N SER A 113 -25.35 2.47 -14.33
CA SER A 113 -24.48 1.32 -14.57
C SER A 113 -23.98 0.80 -13.24
N PHE A 114 -23.90 -0.52 -13.10
CA PHE A 114 -23.40 -1.19 -11.90
C PHE A 114 -22.52 -2.37 -12.29
N SER A 115 -21.39 -2.55 -11.62
CA SER A 115 -20.53 -3.72 -11.76
C SER A 115 -19.98 -4.20 -10.43
N ILE A 116 -19.81 -5.52 -10.33
CA ILE A 116 -19.05 -6.18 -9.26
C ILE A 116 -17.97 -7.01 -9.94
N SER A 117 -16.74 -6.79 -9.51
CA SER A 117 -15.55 -7.50 -9.96
C SER A 117 -14.90 -8.20 -8.77
N VAL A 118 -14.52 -9.46 -8.91
CA VAL A 118 -13.71 -10.20 -7.94
C VAL A 118 -12.53 -10.79 -8.68
N GLY A 119 -11.32 -10.45 -8.27
CA GLY A 119 -10.12 -10.87 -8.98
C GLY A 119 -8.89 -10.97 -8.07
N ASP A 120 -7.88 -11.67 -8.57
CA ASP A 120 -6.58 -11.78 -7.89
C ASP A 120 -5.59 -10.67 -8.31
N GLU A 121 -5.82 -10.05 -9.47
CA GLU A 121 -4.94 -9.07 -10.13
C GLU A 121 -5.78 -7.93 -10.72
N LEU A 122 -6.60 -7.28 -9.89
CA LEU A 122 -7.35 -6.09 -10.29
C LEU A 122 -6.40 -4.88 -10.34
N VAL A 123 -6.46 -4.10 -11.41
CA VAL A 123 -5.81 -2.78 -11.47
C VAL A 123 -6.82 -1.75 -10.98
N THR A 124 -6.50 -1.02 -9.92
CA THR A 124 -7.45 -0.09 -9.29
C THR A 124 -6.75 1.15 -8.79
N THR A 125 -7.26 2.31 -9.17
CA THR A 125 -6.84 3.62 -8.63
C THR A 125 -8.06 4.36 -8.11
N LEU A 126 -8.06 4.74 -6.84
CA LEU A 126 -9.03 5.67 -6.27
C LEU A 126 -8.49 7.09 -6.43
N THR A 127 -7.28 7.35 -5.94
CA THR A 127 -6.51 8.57 -6.18
C THR A 127 -5.02 8.27 -6.16
N PRO A 128 -4.18 9.15 -6.74
CA PRO A 128 -2.73 8.99 -6.69
C PRO A 128 -2.16 8.95 -5.27
N MET A 129 -2.72 9.69 -4.31
CA MET A 129 -2.16 9.79 -2.96
C MET A 129 -2.76 8.81 -1.93
N THR A 130 -3.86 8.11 -2.24
CA THR A 130 -4.54 7.23 -1.25
C THR A 130 -4.54 5.75 -1.61
N PHE A 131 -4.85 5.38 -2.85
CA PHE A 131 -4.89 3.98 -3.29
C PHE A 131 -4.69 3.88 -4.81
N ARG A 132 -3.58 3.28 -5.19
CA ARG A 132 -3.16 3.02 -6.58
C ARG A 132 -2.44 1.68 -6.61
N LYS A 133 -3.13 0.63 -7.06
CA LYS A 133 -2.58 -0.72 -7.17
C LYS A 133 -2.53 -1.17 -8.62
N SER A 134 -1.39 -1.71 -9.05
CA SER A 134 -1.29 -2.48 -10.30
C SER A 134 -1.84 -3.91 -10.09
N VAL A 135 -1.72 -4.43 -8.86
CA VAL A 135 -2.16 -5.78 -8.52
C VAL A 135 -2.93 -5.79 -7.20
N TYR A 136 -4.26 -5.80 -7.29
CA TYR A 136 -5.17 -5.88 -6.16
C TYR A 136 -5.93 -7.21 -6.16
N ASN A 137 -5.79 -7.98 -5.08
CA ASN A 137 -6.55 -9.21 -4.85
C ASN A 137 -7.73 -8.94 -3.93
N GLY A 138 -8.96 -9.02 -4.44
CA GLY A 138 -10.16 -8.73 -3.67
C GLY A 138 -11.39 -8.53 -4.54
N ALA A 139 -12.33 -7.76 -4.00
CA ALA A 139 -13.54 -7.35 -4.69
C ALA A 139 -13.54 -5.83 -4.94
N GLN A 140 -14.12 -5.42 -6.07
CA GLN A 140 -14.44 -4.05 -6.42
C GLN A 140 -15.90 -3.97 -6.83
N VAL A 141 -16.59 -2.92 -6.39
CA VAL A 141 -17.97 -2.61 -6.75
C VAL A 141 -17.99 -1.20 -7.32
N ASP A 142 -18.54 -1.04 -8.51
CA ASP A 142 -18.66 0.25 -9.17
C ASP A 142 -20.13 0.54 -9.47
N PHE A 143 -20.50 1.80 -9.30
CA PHE A 143 -21.79 2.34 -9.65
C PHE A 143 -21.60 3.70 -10.32
N MET A 144 -22.29 3.91 -11.43
CA MET A 144 -22.24 5.16 -12.17
C MET A 144 -23.64 5.63 -12.52
N SER A 145 -23.84 6.94 -12.44
CA SER A 145 -25.00 7.68 -12.93
C SER A 145 -24.53 8.97 -13.61
N ASP A 146 -25.43 9.73 -14.24
CA ASP A 146 -25.07 11.01 -14.91
C ASP A 146 -24.39 12.05 -14.01
N ALA A 147 -24.55 11.98 -12.69
CA ALA A 147 -24.03 12.98 -11.76
C ALA A 147 -23.14 12.42 -10.64
N ILE A 148 -23.13 11.10 -10.45
CA ILE A 148 -22.46 10.45 -9.32
C ILE A 148 -21.79 9.18 -9.80
N GLU A 149 -20.54 9.00 -9.41
CA GLU A 149 -19.79 7.75 -9.55
C GLU A 149 -19.34 7.29 -8.16
N LEU A 150 -19.47 5.99 -7.91
CA LEU A 150 -19.09 5.33 -6.67
C LEU A 150 -18.24 4.12 -7.01
N THR A 151 -17.09 4.00 -6.36
CA THR A 151 -16.26 2.80 -6.38
C THR A 151 -16.01 2.37 -4.95
N GLY A 152 -16.15 1.08 -4.65
CA GLY A 152 -15.84 0.47 -3.36
C GLY A 152 -14.93 -0.73 -3.55
N ILE A 153 -13.95 -0.91 -2.66
CA ILE A 153 -13.00 -2.02 -2.67
C ILE A 153 -13.00 -2.74 -1.31
N PHE A 154 -12.92 -4.07 -1.35
CA PHE A 154 -12.95 -4.94 -0.17
C PHE A 154 -12.02 -6.14 -0.32
N SER A 155 -11.13 -6.36 0.63
CA SER A 155 -10.23 -7.52 0.64
C SER A 155 -9.81 -7.93 2.03
N ARG A 156 -9.52 -9.22 2.23
CA ARG A 156 -8.74 -9.72 3.37
C ARG A 156 -7.25 -9.76 2.98
N ILE A 157 -6.59 -8.61 3.03
CA ILE A 157 -5.21 -8.42 2.56
C ILE A 157 -4.16 -9.26 3.29
N SER A 158 -4.42 -9.68 4.53
CA SER A 158 -3.52 -10.57 5.27
C SER A 158 -3.45 -11.99 4.72
N ALA A 159 -4.49 -12.44 4.00
CA ALA A 159 -4.57 -13.77 3.41
C ALA A 159 -5.73 -13.85 2.40
N PRO A 160 -5.66 -13.16 1.26
CA PRO A 160 -6.74 -13.14 0.28
C PRO A 160 -6.86 -14.49 -0.46
N GLY A 161 -5.78 -15.28 -0.45
CA GLY A 161 -5.68 -16.58 -1.11
C GLY A 161 -5.65 -16.46 -2.64
N PHE A 162 -5.11 -17.49 -3.31
CA PHE A 162 -5.17 -17.63 -4.77
C PHE A 162 -6.12 -18.77 -5.15
N ILE A 163 -5.91 -19.96 -4.57
CA ILE A 163 -6.84 -21.10 -4.62
C ILE A 163 -6.94 -21.70 -3.22
N THR A 164 -8.17 -21.94 -2.76
CA THR A 164 -8.44 -22.49 -1.41
C THR A 164 -9.48 -23.61 -1.50
N ASP A 165 -9.41 -24.43 -2.54
CA ASP A 165 -10.27 -25.60 -2.78
C ASP A 165 -9.56 -26.86 -2.28
N PRO A 166 -10.21 -27.81 -1.58
CA PRO A 166 -11.63 -27.85 -1.20
C PRO A 166 -11.96 -27.13 0.12
N ASN A 167 -10.94 -26.66 0.86
CA ASN A 167 -11.12 -26.12 2.21
C ASN A 167 -10.91 -24.60 2.22
N PRO A 168 -11.91 -23.81 2.66
CA PRO A 168 -11.75 -22.37 2.80
C PRO A 168 -10.52 -22.00 3.62
N ALA A 169 -9.84 -20.91 3.24
CA ALA A 169 -8.81 -20.30 4.06
C ALA A 169 -9.46 -19.58 5.24
N SER A 170 -9.52 -20.29 6.37
CA SER A 170 -10.13 -19.84 7.62
C SER A 170 -9.09 -19.28 8.58
N PHE A 171 -9.28 -18.05 9.06
CA PHE A 171 -8.39 -17.43 10.06
C PHE A 171 -9.19 -16.74 11.18
N ASN A 172 -8.58 -16.69 12.36
CA ASN A 172 -9.10 -15.96 13.51
C ASN A 172 -8.53 -14.54 13.64
N ASN A 173 -7.31 -14.34 13.14
CA ASN A 173 -6.69 -13.05 13.02
C ASN A 173 -6.51 -12.78 11.54
N TYR A 174 -6.84 -11.57 11.13
CA TYR A 174 -6.76 -11.16 9.75
C TYR A 174 -6.65 -9.64 9.70
N THR A 175 -6.22 -9.12 8.56
CA THR A 175 -6.21 -7.69 8.26
C THR A 175 -7.09 -7.49 7.04
N ASN A 176 -8.15 -6.70 7.20
CA ASN A 176 -9.07 -6.35 6.13
C ASN A 176 -8.72 -4.98 5.56
N LEU A 177 -9.02 -4.81 4.29
CA LEU A 177 -9.01 -3.57 3.54
C LEU A 177 -10.45 -3.24 3.16
N ILE A 178 -10.86 -2.01 3.45
CA ILE A 178 -12.06 -1.40 2.93
C ILE A 178 -11.66 -0.03 2.36
N GLY A 179 -12.13 0.27 1.16
CA GLY A 179 -11.91 1.59 0.59
C GLY A 179 -13.04 1.98 -0.34
N GLY A 180 -13.08 3.24 -0.71
CA GLY A 180 -14.00 3.70 -1.72
C GLY A 180 -13.78 5.16 -2.09
N ARG A 181 -14.27 5.49 -3.28
CA ARG A 181 -14.29 6.84 -3.83
C ARG A 181 -15.70 7.18 -4.28
N THR A 182 -16.08 8.42 -4.06
CA THR A 182 -17.32 8.99 -4.57
C THR A 182 -17.00 10.27 -5.30
N THR A 183 -17.46 10.42 -6.53
CA THR A 183 -17.39 11.69 -7.27
C THR A 183 -18.81 12.21 -7.50
N ILE A 184 -18.97 13.52 -7.43
CA ILE A 184 -20.21 14.22 -7.69
C ILE A 184 -19.92 15.35 -8.67
N GLN A 185 -20.56 15.31 -9.82
CA GLN A 185 -20.45 16.35 -10.83
C GLN A 185 -21.43 17.49 -10.52
N LEU A 186 -20.91 18.72 -10.42
CA LEU A 186 -21.66 19.94 -10.14
C LEU A 186 -21.68 20.83 -11.39
N GLY A 187 -22.75 20.71 -12.18
CA GLY A 187 -22.86 21.38 -13.48
C GLY A 187 -21.87 20.79 -14.50
N ASP A 188 -21.38 21.61 -15.42
CA ASP A 188 -20.57 21.10 -16.54
C ASP A 188 -19.05 21.16 -16.28
N ALA A 189 -18.62 21.86 -15.22
CA ALA A 189 -17.22 22.26 -15.05
C ALA A 189 -16.56 21.79 -13.75
N ILE A 190 -17.30 21.46 -12.69
CA ILE A 190 -16.72 21.15 -11.37
C ILE A 190 -17.11 19.74 -10.95
N THR A 191 -16.14 18.96 -10.49
CA THR A 191 -16.33 17.65 -9.87
C THR A 191 -15.74 17.66 -8.46
N LEU A 192 -16.54 17.26 -7.49
CA LEU A 192 -16.08 17.05 -6.11
C LEU A 192 -15.90 15.56 -5.86
N GLY A 193 -14.81 15.17 -5.21
CA GLY A 193 -14.56 13.79 -4.83
C GLY A 193 -14.34 13.64 -3.33
N GLY A 194 -14.79 12.53 -2.77
CA GLY A 194 -14.41 12.06 -1.45
C GLY A 194 -13.80 10.67 -1.57
N VAL A 195 -12.74 10.40 -0.82
CA VAL A 195 -12.06 9.11 -0.79
C VAL A 195 -11.84 8.67 0.66
N PHE A 196 -11.96 7.38 0.90
CA PHE A 196 -11.68 6.76 2.18
C PHE A 196 -11.02 5.41 1.95
N VAL A 197 -9.92 5.13 2.63
CA VAL A 197 -9.21 3.86 2.56
C VAL A 197 -8.80 3.47 3.97
N ASN A 198 -9.05 2.22 4.35
CA ASN A 198 -8.74 1.76 5.68
C ASN A 198 -8.29 0.30 5.63
N SER A 199 -7.13 0.02 6.21
CA SER A 199 -6.80 -1.32 6.64
C SER A 199 -6.92 -1.42 8.15
N HIS A 200 -7.42 -2.55 8.63
CA HIS A 200 -7.57 -2.79 10.05
C HIS A 200 -7.47 -4.27 10.38
N ASN A 201 -6.85 -4.56 11.52
CA ASN A 201 -6.81 -5.90 12.07
C ASN A 201 -8.20 -6.26 12.63
N GLY A 202 -8.64 -7.48 12.33
CA GLY A 202 -9.82 -8.10 12.90
C GLY A 202 -9.45 -9.32 13.72
N ARG A 203 -10.29 -9.62 14.72
CA ARG A 203 -10.17 -10.82 15.55
C ARG A 203 -11.54 -11.47 15.73
N GLY A 204 -11.69 -12.70 15.22
CA GLY A 204 -12.97 -13.41 15.20
C GLY A 204 -13.61 -13.64 16.57
N THR A 205 -12.83 -13.63 17.65
CA THR A 205 -13.34 -13.87 19.02
C THR A 205 -14.03 -12.65 19.64
N VAL A 206 -13.94 -11.48 19.02
CA VAL A 206 -14.58 -10.24 19.50
C VAL A 206 -15.93 -10.10 18.80
N GLU A 207 -16.97 -9.72 19.54
CA GLU A 207 -18.27 -9.43 18.94
C GLU A 207 -18.12 -8.31 17.91
N SER A 208 -18.72 -8.49 16.73
CA SER A 208 -18.82 -7.40 15.77
C SER A 208 -19.50 -6.21 16.45
N PHE A 209 -18.88 -5.04 16.36
CA PHE A 209 -19.37 -3.75 16.90
C PHE A 209 -19.23 -3.50 18.41
N GLU A 210 -18.54 -4.35 19.20
CA GLU A 210 -18.14 -3.98 20.57
C GLU A 210 -17.06 -2.86 20.61
N GLY A 211 -16.49 -2.51 19.46
CA GLY A 211 -15.50 -1.43 19.26
C GLY A 211 -15.71 -0.65 17.95
N ASN A 212 -14.80 0.27 17.64
CA ASN A 212 -14.82 0.97 16.36
C ASN A 212 -14.14 0.11 15.28
N PRO A 213 -14.88 -0.37 14.26
CA PRO A 213 -14.33 -1.30 13.26
C PRO A 213 -13.19 -0.69 12.44
N PHE A 214 -13.15 0.63 12.27
CA PHE A 214 -12.14 1.31 11.45
C PHE A 214 -10.83 1.59 12.20
N LYS A 215 -10.79 1.41 13.52
CA LYS A 215 -9.57 1.58 14.33
C LYS A 215 -8.83 0.26 14.58
N GLY A 216 -9.38 -0.84 14.05
CA GLY A 216 -8.87 -2.19 14.17
C GLY A 216 -8.84 -2.72 15.59
N GLU A 217 -8.50 -3.99 15.73
CA GLU A 217 -8.36 -4.68 17.00
C GLU A 217 -6.96 -5.28 17.16
N LEU A 218 -6.55 -5.47 18.40
CA LEU A 218 -5.32 -6.22 18.67
C LEU A 218 -5.55 -7.70 18.33
N THR A 219 -4.60 -8.32 17.65
CA THR A 219 -4.67 -9.75 17.35
C THR A 219 -4.56 -10.60 18.61
N SER A 220 -4.88 -11.89 18.52
CA SER A 220 -4.72 -12.83 19.63
C SER A 220 -3.28 -12.92 20.13
N LEU A 221 -2.29 -12.86 19.22
CA LEU A 221 -0.87 -12.89 19.60
C LEU A 221 -0.40 -11.58 20.22
N GLN A 222 -0.85 -10.43 19.70
CA GLN A 222 -0.57 -9.12 20.32
C GLN A 222 -1.11 -9.05 21.76
N LEU A 223 -2.17 -9.79 22.10
CA LEU A 223 -2.69 -9.90 23.48
C LEU A 223 -2.13 -11.07 24.30
N GLN A 224 -1.34 -11.98 23.71
CA GLN A 224 -0.95 -13.21 24.40
C GLN A 224 -0.05 -12.93 25.61
N ASN A 225 0.92 -12.05 25.41
CA ASN A 225 1.93 -11.70 26.41
C ASN A 225 1.70 -10.29 26.93
N GLN A 226 2.05 -10.09 28.19
CA GLN A 226 2.05 -8.78 28.81
C GLN A 226 3.34 -8.05 28.45
N ILE A 227 3.25 -6.74 28.23
CA ILE A 227 4.44 -5.90 28.10
C ILE A 227 5.15 -5.84 29.44
N THR A 228 6.44 -6.11 29.41
CA THR A 228 7.31 -6.01 30.58
C THR A 228 8.29 -4.85 30.48
N ALA A 229 8.61 -4.39 29.27
CA ALA A 229 9.52 -3.26 29.07
C ALA A 229 9.12 -2.41 27.87
N ILE A 230 9.25 -1.09 28.03
CA ILE A 230 9.17 -0.13 26.93
C ILE A 230 10.49 0.59 26.84
N VAL A 231 10.97 0.78 25.61
CA VAL A 231 12.22 1.46 25.34
C VAL A 231 11.95 2.59 24.35
N ILE A 232 12.32 3.81 24.73
CA ILE A 232 12.30 4.99 23.86
C ILE A 232 13.74 5.31 23.49
N ARG A 233 13.99 5.49 22.21
CA ARG A 233 15.26 5.94 21.65
C ARG A 233 15.09 7.37 21.15
N LEU A 234 15.99 8.24 21.58
CA LEU A 234 16.13 9.61 21.10
C LEU A 234 17.46 9.72 20.37
N SER A 235 17.44 10.20 19.14
CA SER A 235 18.63 10.46 18.34
C SER A 235 18.54 11.82 17.69
N ASP A 236 19.65 12.24 17.10
CA ASP A 236 19.68 13.29 16.08
C ASP A 236 18.87 12.84 14.85
N ASP A 237 18.06 13.73 14.26
CA ASP A 237 17.34 13.44 13.01
C ASP A 237 18.21 13.73 11.79
N SER A 238 19.13 14.71 11.91
CA SER A 238 20.12 15.08 10.91
C SER A 238 21.55 14.72 11.36
N PRO A 239 21.87 13.44 11.64
CA PRO A 239 23.13 13.05 12.29
C PRO A 239 24.40 13.36 11.48
N ALA A 240 24.27 13.73 10.20
CA ALA A 240 25.38 13.97 9.28
C ALA A 240 26.21 15.22 9.64
N ASP A 241 25.61 16.24 10.29
CA ASP A 241 26.34 17.45 10.70
C ASP A 241 27.10 17.28 12.03
N GLY A 242 26.75 16.26 12.81
CA GLY A 242 27.35 15.92 14.09
C GLY A 242 27.09 16.91 15.23
N ILE A 243 26.17 17.86 15.08
CA ILE A 243 25.91 18.93 16.06
C ILE A 243 24.42 19.21 16.21
N GLY A 244 24.01 19.68 17.40
CA GLY A 244 22.66 20.19 17.57
C GLY A 244 21.56 19.12 17.49
N GLY A 245 21.87 17.87 17.83
CA GLY A 245 20.88 16.79 17.91
C GLY A 245 20.04 16.83 19.19
N SER A 246 19.38 15.71 19.48
CA SER A 246 18.34 15.63 20.52
C SER A 246 18.83 16.01 21.92
N VAL A 247 18.14 16.94 22.57
CA VAL A 247 18.40 17.34 23.96
C VAL A 247 17.20 16.99 24.84
N LEU A 248 17.42 16.10 25.83
CA LEU A 248 16.38 15.68 26.78
C LEU A 248 16.42 16.52 28.06
N LEU A 249 15.42 17.38 28.25
CA LEU A 249 15.29 18.22 29.45
C LEU A 249 14.52 17.53 30.58
N ALA A 250 13.46 16.80 30.24
CA ALA A 250 12.65 16.07 31.21
C ALA A 250 11.92 14.91 30.54
N ASP A 251 11.66 13.87 31.33
CA ASP A 251 10.83 12.74 30.95
C ASP A 251 9.83 12.42 32.07
N ASN A 252 8.66 11.94 31.68
CA ASN A 252 7.65 11.43 32.60
C ASN A 252 6.73 10.44 31.88
N VAL A 253 5.99 9.65 32.65
CA VAL A 253 4.99 8.71 32.14
C VAL A 253 3.72 8.78 32.98
N GLU A 254 2.57 8.86 32.32
CA GLU A 254 1.26 8.64 32.94
C GLU A 254 0.81 7.20 32.67
N ILE A 255 0.44 6.50 33.72
CA ILE A 255 0.03 5.10 33.68
C ILE A 255 -1.43 5.03 34.09
N ALA A 256 -2.32 4.80 33.13
CA ALA A 256 -3.73 4.53 33.45
C ALA A 256 -3.88 3.05 33.79
N THR A 257 -4.26 2.74 35.03
CA THR A 257 -4.46 1.38 35.53
C THR A 257 -5.66 1.31 36.48
N ALA A 258 -5.95 0.12 37.00
CA ALA A 258 -6.90 -0.07 38.10
C ALA A 258 -6.16 -0.63 39.33
N ILE A 259 -6.32 0.06 40.46
CA ILE A 259 -5.84 -0.37 41.78
C ILE A 259 -7.07 -0.71 42.62
N GLY A 260 -7.18 -1.99 43.00
CA GLY A 260 -8.46 -2.54 43.47
C GLY A 260 -9.56 -2.34 42.41
N ASP A 261 -10.71 -1.80 42.84
CA ASP A 261 -11.86 -1.53 41.95
C ASP A 261 -11.88 -0.10 41.38
N ARG A 262 -10.80 0.68 41.55
CA ARG A 262 -10.75 2.10 41.14
C ARG A 262 -9.80 2.33 39.98
N ASP A 263 -10.34 2.94 38.93
CA ASP A 263 -9.55 3.52 37.84
C ASP A 263 -8.66 4.64 38.40
N THR A 264 -7.35 4.50 38.18
CA THR A 264 -6.33 5.38 38.72
C THR A 264 -5.34 5.75 37.62
N VAL A 265 -4.96 7.03 37.56
CA VAL A 265 -3.86 7.50 36.72
C VAL A 265 -2.69 7.80 37.64
N LEU A 266 -1.60 7.07 37.46
CA LEU A 266 -0.36 7.26 38.20
C LEU A 266 0.60 8.11 37.37
N VAL A 267 1.30 9.02 38.02
CA VAL A 267 2.36 9.83 37.39
C VAL A 267 3.71 9.28 37.85
N GLY A 268 4.53 8.81 36.91
CA GLY A 268 5.75 8.05 37.19
C GLY A 268 6.68 8.77 38.18
N ASN A 269 6.98 10.05 37.92
CA ASN A 269 7.85 10.85 38.80
C ASN A 269 7.28 11.04 40.22
N GLU A 270 5.96 11.02 40.42
CA GLU A 270 5.34 11.19 41.75
C GLU A 270 5.47 9.92 42.60
N ILE A 271 5.53 8.76 41.96
CA ILE A 271 5.66 7.45 42.61
C ILE A 271 7.10 6.91 42.59
N GLY A 272 8.05 7.68 42.05
CA GLY A 272 9.44 7.24 41.91
C GLY A 272 9.69 6.23 40.78
N PHE A 273 8.73 6.04 39.88
CA PHE A 273 8.88 5.22 38.68
C PHE A 273 9.52 6.06 37.56
N THR A 274 10.82 5.87 37.36
CA THR A 274 11.62 6.62 36.37
C THR A 274 12.38 5.66 35.46
N PRO A 275 12.69 6.05 34.21
CA PRO A 275 13.38 5.17 33.28
C PRO A 275 14.85 4.98 33.65
N GLN A 276 15.39 3.82 33.27
CA GLN A 276 16.83 3.62 33.17
C GLN A 276 17.35 4.37 31.94
N ARG A 277 18.21 5.37 32.18
CA ARG A 277 18.75 6.26 31.13
C ARG A 277 20.13 5.79 30.72
N GLN A 278 20.33 5.51 29.44
CA GLN A 278 21.59 5.07 28.85
C GLN A 278 21.94 5.87 27.61
N GLY A 279 23.23 5.90 27.24
CA GLY A 279 23.72 6.64 26.08
C GLY A 279 23.59 8.17 26.21
N GLY A 280 23.97 8.89 25.16
CA GLY A 280 24.02 10.35 25.14
C GLY A 280 25.12 10.94 26.01
N THR A 281 25.56 12.14 25.62
CA THR A 281 26.60 12.90 26.34
C THR A 281 25.93 13.90 27.29
N ILE A 282 26.52 14.10 28.46
CA ILE A 282 26.05 15.14 29.39
C ILE A 282 26.77 16.45 29.08
N ILE A 283 26.04 17.43 28.57
CA ILE A 283 26.51 18.79 28.28
C ILE A 283 25.75 19.75 29.18
N GLU A 284 26.46 20.54 29.99
CA GLU A 284 25.87 21.50 30.94
C GLU A 284 24.82 20.89 31.90
N GLY A 285 24.96 19.60 32.22
CA GLY A 285 24.05 18.87 33.11
C GLY A 285 22.79 18.31 32.42
N VAL A 286 22.67 18.51 31.11
CA VAL A 286 21.57 17.99 30.27
C VAL A 286 22.09 16.85 29.39
N ARG A 287 21.24 15.85 29.12
CA ARG A 287 21.61 14.73 28.27
C ARG A 287 21.31 15.06 26.80
N THR A 288 22.30 14.89 25.95
CA THR A 288 22.27 15.26 24.54
C THR A 288 22.75 14.11 23.65
N ALA A 289 22.11 13.91 22.51
CA ALA A 289 22.48 12.95 21.47
C ALA A 289 22.75 13.72 20.17
N ASN A 290 24.03 14.02 19.89
CA ASN A 290 24.47 14.66 18.65
C ASN A 290 25.06 13.63 17.69
N GLY A 291 24.85 13.81 16.39
CA GLY A 291 25.37 12.90 15.37
C GLY A 291 24.87 11.47 15.60
N THR A 292 25.79 10.51 15.66
CA THR A 292 25.46 9.10 15.86
C THR A 292 25.13 8.72 17.31
N GLU A 293 25.24 9.65 18.27
CA GLU A 293 24.90 9.39 19.67
C GLU A 293 23.40 9.19 19.87
N GLN A 294 23.02 8.38 20.86
CA GLN A 294 21.62 8.06 21.13
C GLN A 294 21.35 8.03 22.63
N ILE A 295 20.20 8.55 23.05
CA ILE A 295 19.68 8.43 24.42
C ILE A 295 18.63 7.33 24.43
N THR A 296 18.77 6.37 25.33
CA THR A 296 17.78 5.32 25.55
C THR A 296 17.11 5.48 26.91
N LEU A 297 15.79 5.51 26.93
CA LEU A 297 14.95 5.51 28.12
C LEU A 297 14.22 4.17 28.23
N ARG A 298 14.67 3.30 29.14
CA ARG A 298 14.03 2.00 29.38
C ARG A 298 13.14 2.05 30.62
N TYR A 299 11.84 1.87 30.42
CA TYR A 299 10.85 1.71 31.47
C TYR A 299 10.61 0.22 31.70
N ASP A 300 11.08 -0.31 32.83
CA ASP A 300 10.82 -1.70 33.23
C ASP A 300 9.54 -1.76 34.05
N LEU A 301 8.48 -2.31 33.48
CA LEU A 301 7.18 -2.35 34.16
C LEU A 301 7.22 -3.29 35.38
N ASN A 302 8.18 -4.21 35.50
CA ASN A 302 8.29 -5.03 36.71
C ASN A 302 8.66 -4.19 37.94
N ASP A 303 9.45 -3.13 37.77
CA ASP A 303 9.79 -2.19 38.85
C ASP A 303 8.54 -1.49 39.37
N LEU A 304 7.56 -1.22 38.49
CA LEU A 304 6.29 -0.61 38.87
C LEU A 304 5.48 -1.49 39.84
N ALA A 305 5.43 -2.82 39.64
CA ALA A 305 4.75 -3.70 40.61
C ALA A 305 5.40 -3.66 41.98
N VAL A 306 6.73 -3.51 42.03
CA VAL A 306 7.47 -3.43 43.29
C VAL A 306 7.17 -2.11 44.00
N ILE A 307 7.15 -0.99 43.25
CA ILE A 307 6.85 0.34 43.79
C ILE A 307 5.43 0.41 44.37
N LEU A 308 4.45 -0.17 43.66
CA LEU A 308 3.05 -0.12 44.07
C LEU A 308 2.68 -1.17 45.13
N ASP A 309 3.56 -2.15 45.38
CA ASP A 309 3.25 -3.38 46.15
C ASP A 309 1.96 -4.08 45.66
N ASP A 310 1.67 -3.95 44.36
CA ASP A 310 0.47 -4.47 43.71
C ASP A 310 0.83 -5.02 42.33
N LYS A 311 0.89 -6.34 42.23
CA LYS A 311 1.15 -7.03 40.95
C LYS A 311 -0.03 -6.95 39.99
N ASP A 312 -1.24 -6.77 40.49
CA ASP A 312 -2.42 -6.63 39.65
C ASP A 312 -2.49 -5.25 38.99
N ALA A 313 -1.87 -4.22 39.57
CA ALA A 313 -1.75 -2.91 38.95
C ALA A 313 -1.03 -2.95 37.58
N ILE A 314 0.03 -3.76 37.39
CA ILE A 314 0.63 -3.92 36.03
C ILE A 314 -0.33 -4.69 35.12
N ASN A 315 -0.97 -5.74 35.65
CA ASN A 315 -1.90 -6.56 34.88
C ASN A 315 -3.13 -5.79 34.40
N ASN A 316 -3.42 -4.63 35.01
CA ASN A 316 -4.58 -3.79 34.70
C ASN A 316 -4.24 -2.51 33.93
N ILE A 317 -2.97 -2.33 33.50
CA ILE A 317 -2.58 -1.15 32.71
C ILE A 317 -3.41 -1.08 31.43
N ARG A 318 -4.10 0.03 31.24
CA ARG A 318 -4.93 0.30 30.06
C ARG A 318 -4.22 1.20 29.06
N ASP A 319 -3.31 2.03 29.55
CA ASP A 319 -2.65 3.06 28.75
C ASP A 319 -1.33 3.51 29.38
N LEU A 320 -0.36 3.82 28.53
CA LEU A 320 0.92 4.42 28.89
C LEU A 320 1.15 5.64 28.01
N ARG A 321 1.14 6.82 28.63
CA ARG A 321 1.38 8.09 27.95
C ARG A 321 2.73 8.65 28.39
N PHE A 322 3.63 8.81 27.44
CA PHE A 322 4.93 9.42 27.66
C PHE A 322 4.88 10.91 27.41
N ARG A 323 5.60 11.66 28.23
CA ARG A 323 5.81 13.10 28.11
C ARG A 323 7.29 13.38 28.13
N LEU A 324 7.82 13.88 27.02
CA LEU A 324 9.23 14.21 26.87
C LEU A 324 9.36 15.70 26.60
N VAL A 325 10.15 16.41 27.38
CA VAL A 325 10.52 17.81 27.08
C VAL A 325 11.80 17.77 26.28
N LEU A 326 11.68 18.02 24.98
CA LEU A 326 12.76 17.93 24.01
C LEU A 326 13.06 19.29 23.40
N VAL A 327 14.29 19.43 22.94
CA VAL A 327 14.84 20.61 22.30
C VAL A 327 15.78 20.15 21.19
N ASN A 328 15.96 21.01 20.18
CA ASN A 328 16.82 20.84 19.01
C ASN A 328 16.30 19.79 18.01
N ASP A 329 17.17 19.28 17.15
CA ASP A 329 16.86 18.32 16.11
C ASP A 329 16.80 16.90 16.70
N TYR A 330 15.58 16.42 16.93
CA TYR A 330 15.37 15.15 17.62
C TYR A 330 14.53 14.21 16.79
N ARG A 331 14.84 12.93 16.88
CA ARG A 331 14.06 11.81 16.38
C ARG A 331 13.68 10.88 17.54
N ILE A 332 12.40 10.54 17.64
CA ILE A 332 11.85 9.70 18.70
C ILE A 332 11.37 8.39 18.10
N GLU A 333 11.94 7.29 18.57
CA GLU A 333 11.50 5.96 18.22
C GLU A 333 11.15 5.16 19.47
N ILE A 334 10.19 4.25 19.37
CA ILE A 334 9.71 3.46 20.51
C ILE A 334 9.59 1.99 20.15
N THR A 335 9.84 1.13 21.14
CA THR A 335 9.66 -0.32 21.05
C THR A 335 9.22 -0.92 22.40
N SER A 336 8.85 -2.20 22.38
CA SER A 336 8.63 -3.03 23.57
C SER A 336 9.08 -4.47 23.35
N ASP A 337 9.01 -5.28 24.41
CA ASP A 337 9.19 -6.72 24.35
C ASP A 337 8.10 -7.47 23.55
N GLN A 338 7.06 -6.77 23.06
CA GLN A 338 6.02 -7.30 22.16
C GLN A 338 6.08 -6.71 20.74
N GLN A 339 6.88 -5.68 20.51
CA GLN A 339 7.10 -5.09 19.18
C GLN A 339 8.40 -5.64 18.61
N THR A 340 8.35 -6.88 18.11
CA THR A 340 9.55 -7.64 17.74
C THR A 340 9.51 -8.16 16.31
N ASN A 341 10.68 -8.50 15.78
CA ASN A 341 10.79 -9.28 14.55
C ASN A 341 10.55 -10.78 14.80
N PHE A 342 10.66 -11.60 13.78
CA PHE A 342 10.43 -13.04 13.91
C PHE A 342 11.45 -13.79 14.77
N GLU A 343 12.63 -13.21 14.98
CA GLU A 343 13.65 -13.70 15.91
C GLU A 343 13.40 -13.28 17.37
N GLY A 344 12.39 -12.42 17.61
CA GLY A 344 12.07 -11.89 18.93
C GLY A 344 12.94 -10.70 19.34
N GLN A 345 13.67 -10.09 18.40
CA GLN A 345 14.44 -8.87 18.64
C GLN A 345 13.51 -7.65 18.61
N PRO A 346 13.63 -6.69 19.54
CA PRO A 346 12.82 -5.47 19.54
C PRO A 346 13.07 -4.62 18.29
N VAL A 347 11.99 -4.18 17.65
CA VAL A 347 12.02 -3.30 16.48
C VAL A 347 11.55 -1.92 16.89
N PHE A 348 12.32 -0.88 16.56
CA PHE A 348 11.97 0.51 16.83
C PHE A 348 11.09 1.06 15.71
N LEU A 349 9.97 1.69 16.07
CA LEU A 349 9.12 2.40 15.13
C LEU A 349 9.18 3.90 15.42
N LEU A 350 9.23 4.70 14.35
CA LEU A 350 9.20 6.15 14.43
C LEU A 350 7.91 6.63 15.08
N MET A 351 8.04 7.55 16.03
CA MET A 351 6.93 8.15 16.76
C MET A 351 6.76 9.62 16.39
N ALA A 352 7.86 10.38 16.33
CA ALA A 352 7.90 11.76 15.88
C ALA A 352 9.35 12.20 15.68
N GLN A 353 9.58 13.21 14.85
CA GLN A 353 10.83 13.95 14.83
C GLN A 353 10.61 15.47 14.92
N ALA A 354 11.68 16.26 14.82
CA ALA A 354 11.64 17.71 14.84
C ALA A 354 11.30 18.25 13.44
N GLU A 355 10.67 19.44 13.39
CA GLU A 355 10.51 20.15 12.12
C GLU A 355 11.79 20.98 11.89
N GLY A 356 12.55 20.62 10.87
CA GLY A 356 13.83 21.20 10.51
C GLY A 356 14.97 20.83 11.46
N ASN A 357 16.20 21.05 10.98
CA ASN A 357 17.42 20.85 11.76
C ASN A 357 17.68 22.05 12.69
N ILE A 358 16.98 22.10 13.82
CA ILE A 358 17.04 23.20 14.78
C ILE A 358 18.14 22.94 15.82
N GLN A 359 19.07 23.88 15.99
CA GLN A 359 20.25 23.69 16.85
C GLN A 359 20.36 24.71 18.01
N ASP A 360 19.52 25.74 17.99
CA ASP A 360 19.58 26.91 18.88
C ASP A 360 18.64 26.82 20.10
N GLY A 361 17.89 25.73 20.18
CA GLY A 361 16.89 25.46 21.21
C GLY A 361 15.61 26.28 21.15
N SER A 362 15.35 26.95 20.02
CA SER A 362 14.13 27.72 19.80
C SER A 362 12.85 26.87 19.81
N ASN A 363 12.95 25.57 19.54
CA ASN A 363 11.82 24.65 19.40
C ASN A 363 11.47 23.85 20.67
N LYS A 364 11.89 24.31 21.85
CA LYS A 364 11.56 23.64 23.12
C LYS A 364 10.08 23.33 23.23
N ARG A 365 9.73 22.04 23.24
CA ARG A 365 8.33 21.58 23.36
C ARG A 365 8.20 20.32 24.21
N GLU A 366 7.01 20.14 24.77
CA GLU A 366 6.62 18.87 25.36
C GLU A 366 6.02 18.00 24.25
N VAL A 367 6.66 16.87 23.97
CA VAL A 367 6.18 15.85 23.03
C VAL A 367 5.45 14.78 23.83
N VAL A 368 4.17 14.60 23.53
CA VAL A 368 3.28 13.72 24.29
C VAL A 368 2.68 12.67 23.38
N PHE A 369 2.85 11.41 23.72
CA PHE A 369 2.30 10.30 22.94
C PHE A 369 1.98 9.08 23.78
N ASN A 370 1.02 8.30 23.29
CA ASN A 370 0.61 7.05 23.89
C ASN A 370 1.32 5.88 23.19
N TYR A 371 1.80 4.91 23.95
CA TYR A 371 2.36 3.68 23.40
C TYR A 371 1.26 2.66 23.06
N GLY A 372 1.46 1.92 21.96
CA GLY A 372 0.60 0.81 21.57
C GLY A 372 1.16 0.09 20.35
N LEU A 373 0.61 -1.09 20.06
CA LEU A 373 0.93 -1.84 18.85
C LEU A 373 0.02 -1.39 17.69
N PRO A 374 0.51 -1.33 16.44
CA PRO A 374 -0.29 -1.00 15.26
C PRO A 374 -1.53 -1.89 15.10
N THR A 375 -2.68 -1.28 14.82
CA THR A 375 -3.96 -1.99 14.64
C THR A 375 -4.73 -1.59 13.38
N ALA A 376 -4.55 -0.35 12.89
CA ALA A 376 -5.20 0.11 11.66
C ALA A 376 -4.46 1.29 11.04
N ASN A 377 -4.60 1.45 9.73
CA ASN A 377 -4.21 2.64 8.98
C ASN A 377 -5.43 3.16 8.22
N GLN A 378 -5.72 4.44 8.36
CA GLN A 378 -6.91 5.09 7.82
C GLN A 378 -6.51 6.34 7.06
N LEU A 379 -6.95 6.44 5.81
CA LEU A 379 -6.85 7.62 4.99
C LEU A 379 -8.24 8.11 4.65
N ALA A 380 -8.44 9.42 4.76
CA ALA A 380 -9.63 10.10 4.29
C ALA A 380 -9.21 11.34 3.52
N GLY A 381 -9.83 11.56 2.37
CA GLY A 381 -9.42 12.60 1.44
C GLY A 381 -10.58 13.28 0.74
N PHE A 382 -10.31 14.46 0.21
CA PHE A 382 -11.21 15.14 -0.71
C PHE A 382 -10.46 15.63 -1.94
N THR A 383 -11.15 15.62 -3.09
CA THR A 383 -10.62 16.16 -4.34
C THR A 383 -11.55 17.22 -4.91
N ILE A 384 -10.98 18.25 -5.52
CA ILE A 384 -11.73 19.21 -6.34
C ILE A 384 -11.09 19.21 -7.72
N GLU A 385 -11.87 18.92 -8.73
CA GLU A 385 -11.49 19.03 -10.13
C GLU A 385 -12.36 20.10 -10.78
N ALA A 386 -11.75 21.01 -11.52
CA ALA A 386 -12.44 21.96 -12.36
C ALA A 386 -11.85 21.93 -13.77
N ARG A 387 -12.70 21.76 -14.79
CA ARG A 387 -12.30 21.76 -16.20
C ARG A 387 -12.87 22.97 -16.90
N ASP A 388 -12.02 23.69 -17.63
CA ASP A 388 -12.36 24.92 -18.36
C ASP A 388 -13.16 25.94 -17.51
N PHE A 389 -12.94 25.99 -16.20
CA PHE A 389 -13.65 26.90 -15.32
C PHE A 389 -13.03 28.30 -15.44
N LEU A 390 -13.70 29.18 -16.18
CA LEU A 390 -13.15 30.50 -16.57
C LEU A 390 -11.83 30.38 -17.37
N GLY A 391 -11.68 29.30 -18.13
CA GLY A 391 -10.47 28.99 -18.90
C GLY A 391 -9.32 28.43 -18.05
N PHE A 392 -9.58 27.98 -16.82
CA PHE A 392 -8.61 27.30 -15.98
C PHE A 392 -8.99 25.83 -15.82
N ASP A 393 -7.97 24.97 -15.88
CA ASP A 393 -8.06 23.60 -15.38
C ASP A 393 -7.39 23.54 -14.02
N PHE A 394 -8.08 22.99 -13.04
CA PHE A 394 -7.64 22.90 -11.65
C PHE A 394 -7.90 21.50 -11.11
N TYR A 395 -6.92 20.97 -10.40
CA TYR A 395 -7.06 19.75 -9.62
C TYR A 395 -6.41 19.96 -8.27
N THR A 396 -7.06 19.53 -7.20
CA THR A 396 -6.43 19.44 -5.88
C THR A 396 -6.93 18.20 -5.16
N GLU A 397 -6.04 17.63 -4.36
CA GLU A 397 -6.31 16.54 -3.46
C GLU A 397 -5.73 16.89 -2.09
N PHE A 398 -6.47 16.59 -1.03
CA PHE A 398 -6.04 16.77 0.35
C PHE A 398 -6.46 15.53 1.14
N ASP A 399 -5.49 14.93 1.82
CA ASP A 399 -5.63 13.68 2.55
C ASP A 399 -5.18 13.83 4.00
N VAL A 400 -5.85 13.07 4.86
CA VAL A 400 -5.55 12.95 6.29
C VAL A 400 -5.31 11.48 6.59
N ASN A 401 -4.14 11.17 7.14
CA ASN A 401 -3.70 9.84 7.48
C ASN A 401 -3.64 9.64 9.01
N HIS A 402 -4.42 8.67 9.51
CA HIS A 402 -4.42 8.22 10.89
C HIS A 402 -3.83 6.81 10.99
N GLN A 403 -2.76 6.66 11.77
CA GLN A 403 -2.11 5.39 12.06
C GLN A 403 -2.43 4.97 13.49
N TYR A 404 -3.45 4.12 13.63
CA TYR A 404 -3.97 3.72 14.91
C TYR A 404 -3.14 2.62 15.57
N ARG A 405 -2.92 2.81 16.87
CA ARG A 405 -2.29 1.85 17.77
C ARG A 405 -3.09 1.70 19.06
N LYS A 406 -3.00 0.52 19.67
CA LYS A 406 -3.68 0.18 20.93
C LYS A 406 -2.69 -0.46 21.91
N TYR A 407 -2.78 -0.11 23.20
CA TYR A 407 -1.96 -0.73 24.23
C TYR A 407 -2.40 -2.20 24.46
N PRO A 408 -1.51 -3.20 24.36
CA PRO A 408 -1.90 -4.58 24.52
C PRO A 408 -2.02 -5.02 25.98
N ASN A 409 -3.24 -5.35 26.40
CA ASN A 409 -3.50 -5.97 27.68
C ASN A 409 -4.66 -6.98 27.63
N ARG A 410 -4.39 -8.24 27.99
CA ARG A 410 -5.34 -9.35 28.03
C ARG A 410 -6.47 -9.23 29.07
N ARG A 411 -6.27 -8.48 30.15
CA ARG A 411 -7.30 -8.28 31.20
C ARG A 411 -8.27 -7.14 30.89
N VAL A 412 -7.94 -6.32 29.88
CA VAL A 412 -8.74 -5.19 29.44
C VAL A 412 -9.63 -5.66 28.30
N GLN A 413 -10.95 -5.46 28.43
CA GLN A 413 -11.91 -5.84 27.40
C GLN A 413 -11.96 -4.80 26.25
N THR A 414 -11.88 -3.51 26.60
CA THR A 414 -11.95 -2.41 25.64
C THR A 414 -10.65 -1.63 25.63
N HIS A 415 -9.95 -1.65 24.50
CA HIS A 415 -8.70 -0.91 24.28
C HIS A 415 -8.95 0.41 23.58
N LYS A 416 -8.33 1.48 24.10
CA LYS A 416 -8.40 2.79 23.46
C LYS A 416 -7.36 2.89 22.34
N ALA A 417 -7.81 3.40 21.20
CA ALA A 417 -6.95 3.65 20.04
C ALA A 417 -6.39 5.08 20.06
N TYR A 418 -5.13 5.20 19.67
CA TYR A 418 -4.39 6.46 19.57
C TYR A 418 -3.71 6.54 18.19
N SER A 419 -3.51 7.75 17.68
CA SER A 419 -2.78 8.02 16.44
C SER A 419 -1.94 9.27 16.63
N GLY A 420 -0.76 9.33 16.00
CA GLY A 420 0.15 10.49 16.07
C GLY A 420 0.52 10.92 17.50
N LEU A 421 0.72 12.22 17.67
CA LEU A 421 1.00 12.89 18.93
C LEU A 421 -0.29 13.44 19.56
N VAL A 422 -0.29 13.67 20.87
CA VAL A 422 -1.41 14.37 21.52
C VAL A 422 -1.44 15.82 21.03
N GLY A 423 -2.53 16.19 20.35
CA GLY A 423 -2.68 17.51 19.72
C GLY A 423 -2.29 17.54 18.23
N ASP A 424 -1.69 16.47 17.71
CA ASP A 424 -1.35 16.29 16.30
C ASP A 424 -1.49 14.82 15.90
N GLU A 425 -2.74 14.37 15.78
CA GLU A 425 -3.12 12.96 15.73
C GLU A 425 -3.06 12.34 14.32
N ASN A 426 -2.73 13.13 13.29
CA ASN A 426 -2.70 12.70 11.90
C ASN A 426 -1.57 13.35 11.10
N ALA A 427 -1.09 12.61 10.11
CA ALA A 427 -0.25 13.13 9.04
C ALA A 427 -1.12 13.66 7.90
N LYS A 428 -0.66 14.67 7.16
CA LYS A 428 -1.42 15.33 6.10
C LYS A 428 -0.66 15.30 4.78
N ALA A 429 -1.38 15.14 3.68
CA ALA A 429 -0.82 15.29 2.34
C ALA A 429 -1.75 16.17 1.51
N TRP A 430 -1.19 17.02 0.67
CA TRP A 430 -1.98 17.72 -0.34
C TRP A 430 -1.16 18.04 -1.59
N MET A 431 -1.86 18.09 -2.71
CA MET A 431 -1.34 18.57 -3.98
C MET A 431 -2.36 19.48 -4.65
N MET A 432 -1.86 20.39 -5.49
CA MET A 432 -2.68 21.20 -6.37
C MET A 432 -1.97 21.42 -7.70
N ASN A 433 -2.74 21.37 -8.78
CA ASN A 433 -2.33 21.71 -10.13
C ASN A 433 -3.31 22.73 -10.70
N LEU A 434 -2.78 23.81 -11.24
CA LEU A 434 -3.55 24.86 -11.91
C LEU A 434 -2.90 25.16 -13.25
N SER A 435 -3.69 25.10 -14.31
CA SER A 435 -3.20 25.42 -15.65
C SER A 435 -4.19 26.27 -16.43
N LYS A 436 -3.66 27.03 -17.39
CA LYS A 436 -4.45 27.85 -18.31
C LYS A 436 -3.69 28.09 -19.60
N SER A 437 -4.36 27.90 -20.72
CA SER A 437 -3.82 28.22 -22.04
C SER A 437 -4.63 29.34 -22.69
N VAL A 438 -3.95 30.38 -23.15
CA VAL A 438 -4.54 31.55 -23.81
C VAL A 438 -3.66 31.95 -25.00
N PHE A 439 -4.21 31.85 -26.21
CA PHE A 439 -3.48 32.05 -27.47
C PHE A 439 -2.22 31.17 -27.54
N SER A 440 -1.05 31.77 -27.74
CA SER A 440 0.25 31.10 -27.79
C SER A 440 0.89 30.92 -26.41
N TRP A 441 0.20 31.25 -25.32
CA TRP A 441 0.74 31.21 -23.97
C TRP A 441 0.05 30.13 -23.14
N SER A 442 0.83 29.36 -22.39
CA SER A 442 0.34 28.44 -21.38
C SER A 442 1.00 28.77 -20.04
N PHE A 443 0.22 28.71 -18.98
CA PHE A 443 0.64 28.92 -17.61
C PHE A 443 0.34 27.65 -16.82
N PHE A 444 1.27 27.26 -15.97
CA PHE A 444 1.13 26.12 -15.08
C PHE A 444 1.70 26.46 -13.71
N VAL A 445 1.00 26.02 -12.67
CA VAL A 445 1.43 26.06 -11.27
C VAL A 445 1.06 24.73 -10.65
N GLU A 446 2.02 24.13 -9.98
CA GLU A 446 1.81 23.05 -9.03
C GLU A 446 2.30 23.43 -7.64
N GLY A 447 1.70 22.85 -6.62
CA GLY A 447 2.14 22.99 -5.23
C GLY A 447 1.75 21.77 -4.43
N PHE A 448 2.56 21.43 -3.43
CA PHE A 448 2.39 20.21 -2.68
C PHE A 448 2.97 20.28 -1.26
N TYR A 449 2.50 19.38 -0.43
CA TYR A 449 2.99 19.10 0.91
C TYR A 449 2.73 17.63 1.23
N MET A 450 3.76 16.92 1.65
CA MET A 450 3.69 15.53 2.07
C MET A 450 4.37 15.43 3.44
N ASP A 451 3.58 15.20 4.48
CA ASP A 451 4.08 15.02 5.84
C ASP A 451 5.04 13.82 5.93
N GLU A 452 6.07 13.91 6.78
CA GLU A 452 7.03 12.82 7.01
C GLU A 452 6.32 11.52 7.44
N ALA A 453 5.26 11.67 8.25
CA ALA A 453 4.57 10.57 8.87
C ALA A 453 3.46 10.05 7.96
N TYR A 454 3.21 10.66 6.80
CA TYR A 454 2.23 10.15 5.84
C TYR A 454 2.61 8.74 5.43
N ASN A 455 1.65 7.81 5.47
CA ASN A 455 1.96 6.39 5.29
C ASN A 455 0.81 5.63 4.64
N THR A 456 1.03 5.12 3.42
CA THR A 456 0.12 4.20 2.73
C THR A 456 0.53 2.73 2.85
N SER A 457 1.47 2.40 3.74
CA SER A 457 2.04 1.06 3.89
C SER A 457 1.76 0.48 5.29
N PRO A 458 0.49 0.16 5.63
CA PRO A 458 0.14 -0.48 6.90
C PRO A 458 0.80 -1.83 7.15
N PHE A 459 0.96 -2.14 8.44
CA PHE A 459 1.26 -3.50 8.88
C PHE A 459 0.08 -4.44 8.71
N ILE A 460 0.37 -5.68 8.29
CA ILE A 460 -0.58 -6.79 8.21
C ILE A 460 -0.16 -7.92 9.15
N SER A 461 -1.15 -8.57 9.74
CA SER A 461 -0.94 -9.77 10.57
C SER A 461 -0.93 -11.04 9.74
N ASP A 462 -0.18 -12.06 10.18
CA ASP A 462 -0.35 -13.41 9.64
C ASP A 462 -1.60 -14.09 10.21
N GLY A 463 -1.92 -15.29 9.72
CA GLY A 463 -3.07 -16.07 10.19
C GLY A 463 -3.04 -16.47 11.67
N SER A 464 -1.86 -16.44 12.31
CA SER A 464 -1.70 -16.65 13.74
C SER A 464 -1.91 -15.36 14.55
N GLY A 465 -1.88 -14.20 13.89
CA GLY A 465 -1.95 -12.87 14.48
C GLY A 465 -0.58 -12.25 14.75
N ARG A 466 0.51 -12.83 14.25
CA ARG A 466 1.86 -12.30 14.43
C ARG A 466 2.11 -11.20 13.40
N ILE A 467 2.81 -10.15 13.80
CA ILE A 467 3.33 -9.13 12.91
C ILE A 467 4.84 -9.12 13.13
N ASP A 468 5.62 -9.22 12.07
CA ASP A 468 7.03 -8.89 12.09
C ASP A 468 7.15 -7.41 11.76
N TYR A 469 7.61 -6.59 12.70
CA TYR A 469 7.69 -5.15 12.49
C TYR A 469 8.92 -4.72 11.66
N GLU A 470 9.81 -5.65 11.32
CA GLU A 470 11.00 -5.43 10.48
C GLU A 470 10.83 -6.01 9.06
N ASP A 471 10.00 -7.05 8.88
CA ASP A 471 9.78 -7.69 7.57
C ASP A 471 8.90 -6.83 6.64
N GLY A 472 9.56 -6.03 5.80
CA GLY A 472 8.89 -5.22 4.77
C GLY A 472 8.22 -6.01 3.64
N THR A 473 8.51 -7.31 3.47
CA THR A 473 7.92 -8.13 2.41
C THR A 473 6.61 -8.81 2.85
N ARG A 474 6.59 -9.37 4.06
CA ARG A 474 5.48 -10.22 4.54
C ARG A 474 4.51 -9.54 5.48
N SER A 475 4.94 -8.49 6.16
CA SER A 475 4.16 -7.82 7.20
C SER A 475 3.72 -6.41 6.82
N ILE A 476 3.94 -5.99 5.57
CA ILE A 476 3.45 -4.71 5.03
C ILE A 476 2.53 -4.98 3.84
N TYR A 477 1.53 -4.11 3.68
CA TYR A 477 0.71 -4.01 2.47
C TYR A 477 0.63 -2.56 2.04
N ASP A 478 0.94 -2.23 0.80
CA ASP A 478 0.90 -0.86 0.30
C ASP A 478 -0.44 -0.57 -0.38
N PHE A 479 -1.02 0.59 -0.09
CA PHE A 479 -2.19 1.11 -0.80
C PHE A 479 -1.80 1.76 -2.12
N VAL A 480 -0.61 2.37 -2.17
CA VAL A 480 0.02 2.92 -3.37
C VAL A 480 1.24 2.02 -3.63
N ASP A 481 1.23 1.32 -4.76
CA ASP A 481 2.35 0.49 -5.17
C ASP A 481 3.55 1.37 -5.57
N ASP A 482 4.74 0.79 -5.42
CA ASP A 482 6.02 1.23 -6.00
C ASP A 482 6.08 0.53 -7.36
N ASN A 483 5.97 1.30 -8.44
CA ASN A 483 5.79 0.82 -9.82
C ASN A 483 6.20 1.92 -10.83
N ASP A 484 7.46 2.30 -10.77
CA ASP A 484 8.03 3.46 -11.46
C ASP A 484 7.87 3.38 -13.00
N ASP A 485 7.88 2.18 -13.58
CA ASP A 485 7.66 1.96 -15.02
C ASP A 485 6.19 1.73 -15.42
N GLN A 486 5.29 1.75 -14.43
CA GLN A 486 3.84 1.63 -14.57
C GLN A 486 3.38 0.34 -15.27
N ASP A 487 4.15 -0.73 -15.11
CA ASP A 487 3.80 -2.01 -15.68
C ASP A 487 2.82 -2.79 -14.77
N ARG A 488 2.67 -4.10 -15.02
CA ARG A 488 1.73 -4.96 -14.28
C ARG A 488 2.33 -5.57 -13.00
N LYS A 489 3.62 -5.39 -12.74
CA LYS A 489 4.43 -5.98 -11.68
C LYS A 489 4.94 -4.85 -10.78
N PRO A 490 4.46 -4.76 -9.53
CA PRO A 490 5.08 -3.84 -8.57
C PRO A 490 6.58 -4.15 -8.39
N ASP A 491 7.37 -3.10 -8.26
CA ASP A 491 8.84 -3.16 -8.13
C ASP A 491 9.21 -3.84 -6.81
N GLN A 492 8.43 -3.54 -5.78
CA GLN A 492 8.60 -4.14 -4.46
C GLN A 492 7.88 -5.49 -4.33
N LYS A 493 8.60 -6.45 -3.73
CA LYS A 493 8.01 -7.75 -3.39
C LYS A 493 7.06 -7.59 -2.21
N ARG A 494 5.80 -7.98 -2.39
CA ARG A 494 4.80 -8.07 -1.32
C ARG A 494 4.08 -9.41 -1.30
N ARG A 495 3.84 -9.91 -0.10
CA ARG A 495 3.08 -11.14 0.10
C ARG A 495 1.71 -11.05 -0.58
N TYR A 496 1.31 -12.13 -1.23
CA TYR A 496 0.05 -12.23 -2.00
C TYR A 496 -0.08 -11.31 -3.22
N GLN A 497 1.00 -10.67 -3.66
CA GLN A 497 1.08 -9.94 -4.93
C GLN A 497 1.99 -10.72 -5.89
N ASP A 498 1.42 -11.57 -6.74
CA ASP A 498 2.17 -12.35 -7.74
C ASP A 498 1.51 -12.19 -9.13
N PRO A 499 1.89 -11.15 -9.88
CA PRO A 499 1.32 -10.82 -11.19
C PRO A 499 1.85 -11.63 -12.36
N ARG A 500 2.73 -12.62 -12.17
CA ARG A 500 3.36 -13.35 -13.27
C ARG A 500 2.34 -13.97 -14.24
N THR A 501 2.68 -14.00 -15.52
CA THR A 501 1.83 -14.55 -16.58
C THR A 501 1.83 -16.08 -16.52
N GLY A 502 0.84 -16.69 -17.18
CA GLY A 502 0.82 -18.13 -17.44
C GLY A 502 2.09 -18.65 -18.14
N GLU A 503 2.71 -17.85 -19.00
CA GLU A 503 3.96 -18.23 -19.68
C GLU A 503 5.15 -18.19 -18.73
N GLU A 504 5.29 -17.14 -17.92
CA GLU A 504 6.34 -17.05 -16.88
C GLU A 504 6.23 -18.21 -15.88
N PHE A 505 5.01 -18.55 -15.45
CA PHE A 505 4.76 -19.74 -14.62
C PHE A 505 5.19 -21.03 -15.32
N ARG A 506 4.89 -21.18 -16.62
CA ARG A 506 5.24 -22.35 -17.41
C ARG A 506 6.75 -22.52 -17.56
N VAL A 507 7.47 -21.42 -17.82
CA VAL A 507 8.94 -21.39 -17.92
C VAL A 507 9.57 -21.71 -16.57
N ALA A 508 9.13 -21.04 -15.50
CA ALA A 508 9.61 -21.26 -14.15
C ALA A 508 9.19 -22.62 -13.56
N ARG A 509 8.22 -23.31 -14.18
CA ARG A 509 7.56 -24.52 -13.64
C ARG A 509 6.98 -24.31 -12.25
N THR A 510 6.42 -23.12 -12.02
CA THR A 510 5.78 -22.72 -10.76
C THR A 510 4.34 -22.28 -11.03
N GLY A 511 3.57 -22.00 -9.97
CA GLY A 511 2.30 -21.27 -10.07
C GLY A 511 2.37 -20.00 -9.22
N ARG A 512 1.23 -19.31 -9.06
CA ARG A 512 1.13 -18.16 -8.15
C ARG A 512 1.60 -18.54 -6.75
N SER A 513 2.44 -17.67 -6.19
CA SER A 513 3.09 -17.85 -4.90
C SER A 513 2.49 -16.91 -3.87
N ALA A 514 2.17 -17.45 -2.70
CA ALA A 514 1.79 -16.66 -1.52
C ALA A 514 2.89 -15.66 -1.11
N GLU A 515 4.15 -15.94 -1.42
CA GLU A 515 5.28 -15.06 -1.08
C GLU A 515 5.36 -13.81 -1.96
N GLY A 516 4.57 -13.74 -3.03
CA GLY A 516 4.62 -12.66 -4.01
C GLY A 516 5.80 -12.72 -4.97
N PHE A 517 5.84 -11.76 -5.88
CA PHE A 517 6.86 -11.58 -6.91
C PHE A 517 7.09 -10.08 -7.12
N ALA A 518 8.34 -9.64 -6.98
CA ALA A 518 8.77 -8.28 -7.35
C ALA A 518 9.00 -8.25 -8.86
N ASP A 519 8.90 -7.08 -9.46
CA ASP A 519 9.52 -6.91 -10.77
C ASP A 519 11.05 -7.00 -10.67
N GLU A 520 11.65 -7.72 -11.60
CA GLU A 520 13.10 -7.97 -11.62
C GLU A 520 13.80 -7.05 -12.62
N ALA A 521 13.06 -6.22 -13.36
CA ALA A 521 13.51 -5.52 -14.55
C ALA A 521 12.73 -4.21 -14.77
N VAL A 522 12.82 -3.29 -13.82
CA VAL A 522 12.07 -2.02 -13.85
C VAL A 522 12.71 -1.05 -14.85
N PHE A 523 11.92 -0.56 -15.81
CA PHE A 523 12.40 0.25 -16.93
C PHE A 523 11.64 1.58 -17.12
N PRO A 524 11.71 2.54 -16.17
CA PRO A 524 10.98 3.80 -16.28
C PRO A 524 11.39 4.56 -17.54
N GLY A 525 10.45 4.77 -18.46
CA GLY A 525 10.68 5.44 -19.75
C GLY A 525 11.64 4.71 -20.71
N TRP A 526 12.15 3.53 -20.36
CA TRP A 526 13.07 2.69 -21.14
C TRP A 526 12.42 1.43 -21.72
N ASP A 527 11.11 1.27 -21.55
CA ASP A 527 10.27 0.29 -22.26
C ASP A 527 9.07 1.03 -22.88
N GLN A 528 9.30 1.83 -23.93
CA GLN A 528 8.24 2.64 -24.54
C GLN A 528 7.26 1.83 -25.40
N ASN A 529 7.64 0.62 -25.79
CA ASN A 529 6.81 -0.28 -26.58
C ASN A 529 6.03 -1.30 -25.70
N ASN A 530 6.23 -1.26 -24.37
CA ASN A 530 5.61 -2.08 -23.34
C ASN A 530 5.77 -3.59 -23.60
N ASP A 531 6.96 -4.01 -24.00
CA ASP A 531 7.28 -5.43 -24.23
C ASP A 531 8.08 -6.09 -23.09
N PHE A 532 8.28 -5.37 -21.99
CA PHE A 532 9.04 -5.78 -20.79
C PHE A 532 10.52 -6.06 -21.09
N ILE A 533 11.05 -5.48 -22.17
CA ILE A 533 12.45 -5.52 -22.56
C ILE A 533 12.95 -4.09 -22.70
N SER A 534 14.11 -3.80 -22.13
CA SER A 534 14.71 -2.49 -22.28
C SER A 534 14.95 -2.13 -23.75
N ASP A 535 14.52 -0.92 -24.14
CA ASP A 535 14.77 -0.27 -25.44
C ASP A 535 16.26 -0.13 -25.80
N PHE A 536 17.13 -0.29 -24.80
CA PHE A 536 18.59 -0.24 -24.95
C PHE A 536 19.25 -1.62 -25.01
N ASN A 537 18.47 -2.70 -24.96
CA ASN A 537 18.93 -4.08 -25.07
C ASN A 537 17.81 -5.00 -25.58
N GLN A 538 17.21 -4.63 -26.72
CA GLN A 538 15.98 -5.21 -27.30
C GLN A 538 16.12 -6.68 -27.70
N ASN A 539 17.35 -7.16 -27.86
CA ASN A 539 17.64 -8.56 -28.17
C ASN A 539 17.91 -9.43 -26.91
N SER A 540 17.84 -8.86 -25.70
CA SER A 540 17.93 -9.58 -24.43
C SER A 540 16.56 -10.01 -23.95
N ASN A 541 16.33 -11.31 -23.79
CA ASN A 541 15.07 -11.83 -23.26
C ASN A 541 15.29 -13.03 -22.34
N ILE A 542 14.22 -13.47 -21.68
CA ILE A 542 14.24 -14.58 -20.72
C ILE A 542 14.77 -15.92 -21.29
N PHE A 543 14.79 -16.10 -22.61
CA PHE A 543 15.30 -17.32 -23.27
C PHE A 543 16.75 -17.18 -23.74
N SER A 544 17.19 -15.96 -24.03
CA SER A 544 18.51 -15.63 -24.55
C SER A 544 18.89 -14.24 -24.05
N GLU A 545 19.55 -14.22 -22.90
CA GLU A 545 20.08 -12.99 -22.31
C GLU A 545 21.22 -12.42 -23.18
N ASN A 546 21.14 -11.13 -23.50
CA ASN A 546 22.24 -10.39 -24.09
C ASN A 546 22.91 -9.51 -23.02
N ARG A 547 24.24 -9.65 -22.90
CA ARG A 547 25.04 -9.00 -21.85
C ARG A 547 25.73 -7.72 -22.31
N PHE A 548 25.56 -7.38 -23.58
CA PHE A 548 26.05 -6.14 -24.14
C PHE A 548 24.84 -5.31 -24.51
N PRO A 549 24.67 -4.08 -23.99
CA PRO A 549 23.64 -3.19 -24.48
C PRO A 549 23.72 -3.06 -26.00
N ASP A 550 22.59 -2.83 -26.63
CA ASP A 550 22.44 -2.64 -28.08
C ASP A 550 23.41 -1.59 -28.62
N TYR A 551 23.74 -0.57 -27.82
CA TYR A 551 24.65 0.51 -28.16
C TYR A 551 26.16 0.18 -27.98
N GLU A 552 26.52 -0.91 -27.29
CA GLU A 552 27.92 -1.36 -27.11
C GLU A 552 28.29 -2.57 -27.96
N GLU A 553 27.34 -3.14 -28.72
CA GLU A 553 27.60 -4.36 -29.47
C GLU A 553 28.72 -4.18 -30.53
N PRO A 554 29.70 -5.12 -30.59
CA PRO A 554 30.87 -4.98 -31.45
C PRO A 554 30.60 -5.18 -32.95
N PHE A 555 29.54 -5.90 -33.31
CA PHE A 555 29.11 -6.13 -34.70
C PHE A 555 27.58 -6.29 -34.77
N LEU A 556 26.95 -5.74 -35.81
CA LEU A 556 25.48 -5.71 -35.98
C LEU A 556 24.73 -4.88 -34.91
N ARG A 557 25.38 -3.82 -34.40
CA ARG A 557 24.82 -2.85 -33.46
C ARG A 557 23.41 -2.40 -33.87
N TYR A 558 22.48 -2.47 -32.94
CA TYR A 558 21.14 -1.91 -33.11
C TYR A 558 21.21 -0.38 -33.10
N GLY A 559 20.22 0.27 -33.73
CA GLY A 559 20.15 1.72 -33.89
C GLY A 559 19.74 2.44 -32.59
N SER A 560 20.42 2.15 -31.49
CA SER A 560 20.18 2.73 -30.17
C SER A 560 21.35 3.61 -29.75
N ASP A 561 21.02 4.80 -29.24
CA ASP A 561 21.97 5.72 -28.65
C ASP A 561 22.18 5.37 -27.18
N ARG A 562 23.33 5.77 -26.65
CA ARG A 562 23.67 5.63 -25.24
C ARG A 562 22.70 6.45 -24.37
N PRO A 563 22.14 5.90 -23.27
CA PRO A 563 21.19 6.62 -22.41
C PRO A 563 21.69 7.98 -21.92
N GLU A 564 23.00 8.15 -21.75
CA GLU A 564 23.63 9.40 -21.31
C GLU A 564 23.47 10.56 -22.31
N TYR A 565 23.03 10.29 -23.55
CA TYR A 565 22.72 11.31 -24.56
C TYR A 565 21.23 11.64 -24.65
N LEU A 566 20.37 10.97 -23.88
CA LEU A 566 18.94 11.26 -23.86
C LEU A 566 18.70 12.61 -23.21
N PHE A 567 17.96 13.45 -23.91
CA PHE A 567 17.52 14.72 -23.37
C PHE A 567 16.26 14.53 -22.53
N GLY A 568 16.21 15.17 -21.37
CA GLY A 568 15.01 15.30 -20.58
C GLY A 568 15.15 16.32 -19.46
N ILE A 569 14.10 16.44 -18.67
CA ILE A 569 14.03 17.37 -17.55
C ILE A 569 14.61 16.65 -16.31
N ASP A 570 15.44 17.38 -15.59
CA ASP A 570 16.08 16.98 -14.33
C ASP A 570 15.94 18.18 -13.40
N LEU A 571 14.86 18.20 -12.61
CA LEU A 571 14.53 19.30 -11.70
C LEU A 571 15.00 19.05 -10.27
N ASN A 572 15.20 17.80 -9.87
CA ASN A 572 15.79 17.41 -8.57
C ASN A 572 17.34 17.40 -8.60
N ASN A 573 17.95 17.65 -9.76
CA ASN A 573 19.38 17.86 -9.98
C ASN A 573 20.30 16.73 -9.51
N ASN A 574 19.82 15.50 -9.43
CA ASN A 574 20.62 14.33 -9.05
C ASN A 574 21.44 13.74 -10.22
N GLY A 575 21.28 14.31 -11.43
CA GLY A 575 22.02 13.91 -12.63
C GLY A 575 21.37 12.81 -13.46
N TRP A 576 20.17 12.38 -13.10
CA TRP A 576 19.29 11.55 -13.91
C TRP A 576 18.12 12.38 -14.44
N VAL A 577 17.56 11.97 -15.57
CA VAL A 577 16.35 12.61 -16.09
C VAL A 577 15.16 12.09 -15.30
N ASP A 578 14.32 12.97 -14.77
CA ASP A 578 13.17 12.66 -13.90
C ASP A 578 12.29 11.51 -14.47
N GLN A 579 12.12 11.44 -15.80
CA GLN A 579 11.27 10.42 -16.46
C GLN A 579 11.87 9.00 -16.47
N PHE A 580 13.16 8.87 -16.15
CA PHE A 580 13.91 7.61 -16.11
C PHE A 580 14.33 7.27 -14.68
N GLU A 581 13.80 7.98 -13.69
CA GLU A 581 14.11 7.74 -12.30
C GLU A 581 13.39 6.50 -11.78
N ASN A 582 14.07 5.80 -10.87
CA ASN A 582 13.55 4.67 -10.14
C ASN A 582 14.00 4.76 -8.69
N ASP A 583 13.14 4.44 -7.73
CA ASP A 583 13.53 4.29 -6.33
C ASP A 583 12.98 2.99 -5.68
N ASN A 584 12.62 3.01 -4.40
CA ASN A 584 12.04 1.85 -3.70
C ASN A 584 10.94 2.34 -2.73
N LEU A 585 10.28 3.44 -3.08
CA LEU A 585 9.28 4.13 -2.29
C LEU A 585 7.94 4.08 -3.03
N PRO A 586 6.80 4.15 -2.32
CA PRO A 586 5.51 4.25 -2.99
C PRO A 586 5.44 5.44 -3.96
N ASP A 587 4.86 5.23 -5.14
CA ASP A 587 4.68 6.21 -6.22
C ASP A 587 3.65 7.32 -5.89
N TYR A 588 3.92 8.09 -4.84
CA TYR A 588 3.23 9.35 -4.65
C TYR A 588 3.62 10.32 -5.77
N PRO A 589 2.73 11.27 -6.14
CA PRO A 589 3.11 12.35 -7.05
C PRO A 589 4.31 13.19 -6.56
N TYR A 590 4.56 13.19 -5.24
CA TYR A 590 5.68 13.88 -4.60
C TYR A 590 6.20 13.04 -3.43
N LYS A 591 7.53 13.02 -3.22
CA LYS A 591 8.14 12.26 -2.10
C LYS A 591 7.66 12.78 -0.74
N ARG A 592 7.60 11.89 0.25
CA ARG A 592 7.27 12.24 1.64
C ARG A 592 8.32 13.15 2.26
N ASP A 593 7.97 13.81 3.36
CA ASP A 593 8.84 14.76 4.04
C ASP A 593 9.24 15.94 3.15
N ARG A 594 8.36 16.35 2.23
CA ARG A 594 8.63 17.45 1.29
C ARG A 594 7.46 18.41 1.17
N LYS A 595 7.79 19.68 0.95
CA LYS A 595 6.84 20.71 0.50
C LYS A 595 7.45 21.56 -0.58
N GLY A 596 6.64 22.03 -1.51
CA GLY A 596 7.18 22.75 -2.65
C GLY A 596 6.15 23.32 -3.61
N TYR A 597 6.68 23.90 -4.67
CA TYR A 597 5.93 24.33 -5.84
C TYR A 597 6.80 24.29 -7.08
N ASN A 598 6.16 24.24 -8.23
CA ASN A 598 6.78 24.58 -9.49
C ASN A 598 5.80 25.40 -10.33
N LEU A 599 6.33 26.42 -11.01
CA LEU A 599 5.53 27.28 -11.86
C LEU A 599 6.30 27.59 -13.12
N TYR A 600 5.60 27.60 -14.25
CA TYR A 600 6.19 28.01 -15.50
C TYR A 600 5.20 28.71 -16.43
N VAL A 601 5.78 29.53 -17.29
CA VAL A 601 5.11 30.12 -18.44
C VAL A 601 5.75 29.54 -19.69
N ARG A 602 4.91 29.07 -20.60
CA ARG A 602 5.28 28.56 -21.91
C ARG A 602 4.74 29.48 -22.99
N ASN A 603 5.55 29.74 -24.00
CA ASN A 603 5.16 30.48 -25.20
C ASN A 603 5.49 29.66 -26.46
N GLN A 604 4.49 29.47 -27.30
CA GLN A 604 4.68 28.96 -28.66
C GLN A 604 4.92 30.14 -29.61
N ALA A 605 6.16 30.65 -29.61
CA ALA A 605 6.56 31.84 -30.37
C ALA A 605 6.32 31.67 -31.88
N THR A 606 6.50 30.44 -32.38
CA THR A 606 6.10 30.01 -33.73
C THR A 606 5.58 28.58 -33.66
N PRO A 607 4.92 28.05 -34.72
CA PRO A 607 4.53 26.63 -34.76
C PRO A 607 5.69 25.64 -34.58
N HIS A 608 6.93 26.11 -34.72
CA HIS A 608 8.15 25.30 -34.65
C HIS A 608 9.02 25.63 -33.44
N LEU A 609 8.71 26.68 -32.66
CA LEU A 609 9.57 27.16 -31.57
C LEU A 609 8.73 27.35 -30.31
N GLN A 610 9.09 26.62 -29.27
CA GLN A 610 8.52 26.70 -27.95
C GLN A 610 9.60 27.17 -26.96
N LEU A 611 9.21 28.12 -26.12
CA LEU A 611 10.02 28.66 -25.04
C LEU A 611 9.29 28.43 -23.73
N THR A 612 9.96 27.89 -22.72
CA THR A 612 9.43 27.77 -21.36
C THR A 612 10.38 28.48 -20.40
N ALA A 613 9.85 29.20 -19.44
CA ALA A 613 10.62 29.73 -18.31
C ALA A 613 9.86 29.46 -17.02
N GLY A 614 10.56 28.98 -16.00
CA GLY A 614 9.93 28.53 -14.76
C GLY A 614 10.87 28.52 -13.56
N GLN A 615 10.29 28.19 -12.42
CA GLN A 615 10.99 27.99 -11.16
C GLN A 615 10.32 26.87 -10.38
N ALA A 616 11.15 25.94 -9.90
CA ALA A 616 10.79 24.92 -8.95
C ALA A 616 11.46 25.21 -7.61
N ARG A 617 10.75 24.94 -6.51
CA ARG A 617 11.26 24.99 -5.15
C ARG A 617 10.73 23.81 -4.38
N GLU A 618 11.63 23.12 -3.67
CA GLU A 618 11.30 22.03 -2.77
C GLU A 618 12.10 22.17 -1.47
N GLN A 619 11.52 21.73 -0.35
CA GLN A 619 12.13 21.76 0.97
C GLN A 619 11.78 20.52 1.75
N LEU A 620 12.73 19.99 2.53
CA LEU A 620 12.43 18.96 3.52
C LEU A 620 11.65 19.56 4.70
N LEU A 621 10.83 18.74 5.37
CA LEU A 621 10.15 19.15 6.61
C LEU A 621 10.99 18.81 7.85
N SER A 622 11.72 17.70 7.80
CA SER A 622 12.62 17.21 8.85
C SER A 622 13.94 17.98 8.97
N ASP A 623 14.44 18.54 7.87
CA ASP A 623 15.78 19.12 7.79
C ASP A 623 15.77 20.50 7.09
N ASN A 624 16.86 21.26 7.19
CA ASN A 624 17.07 22.56 6.54
C ASN A 624 17.57 22.43 5.08
N ARG A 625 17.28 21.31 4.41
CA ARG A 625 17.64 21.08 3.00
C ARG A 625 16.53 21.56 2.05
N GLN A 626 16.95 22.09 0.91
CA GLN A 626 16.11 22.68 -0.12
C GLN A 626 16.72 22.53 -1.51
N ASN A 627 15.83 22.47 -2.50
CA ASN A 627 16.15 22.64 -3.91
C ASN A 627 15.46 23.93 -4.39
N LEU A 628 16.21 24.83 -5.02
CA LEU A 628 15.66 25.97 -5.75
C LEU A 628 16.25 26.00 -7.15
N THR A 629 15.44 25.67 -8.14
CA THR A 629 15.84 25.60 -9.55
C THR A 629 15.05 26.60 -10.39
N THR A 630 15.74 27.56 -11.00
CA THR A 630 15.16 28.47 -12.00
C THR A 630 15.64 28.05 -13.38
N TYR A 631 14.72 27.82 -14.31
CA TYR A 631 15.03 27.20 -15.58
C TYR A 631 14.40 27.89 -16.78
N ALA A 632 15.04 27.72 -17.93
CA ALA A 632 14.51 28.08 -19.24
C ALA A 632 14.75 26.94 -20.23
N LEU A 633 13.70 26.52 -20.92
CA LEU A 633 13.75 25.46 -21.95
C LEU A 633 13.46 26.08 -23.32
N VAL A 634 14.28 25.73 -24.30
CA VAL A 634 14.06 26.04 -25.71
C VAL A 634 13.85 24.74 -26.46
N SER A 635 12.78 24.68 -27.25
CA SER A 635 12.45 23.54 -28.08
C SER A 635 12.12 24.02 -29.48
N PHE A 636 12.85 23.50 -30.47
CA PHE A 636 12.62 23.78 -31.88
C PHE A 636 12.43 22.47 -32.65
N GLU A 637 11.29 22.33 -33.33
CA GLU A 637 11.02 21.19 -34.20
C GLU A 637 10.48 21.66 -35.55
N LYS A 638 11.14 21.20 -36.62
CA LYS A 638 10.66 21.45 -37.98
C LYS A 638 11.06 20.34 -38.94
N GLU A 639 10.09 19.92 -39.74
CA GLU A 639 10.30 19.01 -40.86
C GLU A 639 10.71 19.78 -42.12
N TYR A 640 11.83 19.39 -42.71
CA TYR A 640 12.34 19.92 -43.97
C TYR A 640 12.33 18.81 -45.02
N ALA A 641 11.64 19.04 -46.14
CA ALA A 641 11.45 18.01 -47.19
C ALA A 641 12.74 17.35 -47.75
N ARG A 642 13.92 17.96 -47.56
CA ARG A 642 15.21 17.41 -48.03
C ARG A 642 16.16 16.97 -46.91
N ILE A 643 15.92 17.40 -45.67
CA ILE A 643 16.83 17.19 -44.53
C ILE A 643 16.19 16.24 -43.50
N GLY A 644 14.87 16.06 -43.57
CA GLY A 644 14.10 15.30 -42.58
C GLY A 644 13.62 16.19 -41.43
N ARG A 645 13.29 15.55 -40.31
CA ARG A 645 12.93 16.23 -39.06
C ARG A 645 14.19 16.77 -38.39
N VAL A 646 14.22 18.08 -38.14
CA VAL A 646 15.26 18.73 -37.34
C VAL A 646 14.66 19.10 -36.01
N GLN A 647 15.30 18.64 -34.95
CA GLN A 647 14.91 18.84 -33.56
C GLN A 647 16.11 19.42 -32.80
N VAL A 648 15.89 20.50 -32.04
CA VAL A 648 16.87 21.14 -31.17
C VAL A 648 16.18 21.45 -29.85
N PHE A 649 16.75 20.93 -28.76
CA PHE A 649 16.26 21.17 -27.42
C PHE A 649 17.43 21.54 -26.53
N ASP A 650 17.23 22.49 -25.62
CA ASP A 650 18.24 22.86 -24.63
C ASP A 650 17.56 23.45 -23.39
N MET A 651 18.12 23.18 -22.21
CA MET A 651 17.63 23.64 -20.92
C MET A 651 18.75 24.34 -20.15
N PHE A 652 18.51 25.61 -19.83
CA PHE A 652 19.38 26.41 -18.99
C PHE A 652 18.81 26.41 -17.58
N LYS A 653 19.62 26.05 -16.57
CA LYS A 653 19.20 26.01 -15.17
C LYS A 653 20.19 26.71 -14.25
N LYS A 654 19.65 27.50 -13.32
CA LYS A 654 20.35 27.98 -12.13
C LYS A 654 19.76 27.25 -10.94
N ALA A 655 20.58 26.46 -10.26
CA ALA A 655 20.14 25.56 -9.20
C ALA A 655 20.95 25.80 -7.91
N ALA A 656 20.25 25.71 -6.78
CA ALA A 656 20.83 25.64 -5.44
C ALA A 656 20.14 24.49 -4.71
N ASP A 657 20.81 23.36 -4.66
CA ASP A 657 20.24 22.09 -4.25
C ASP A 657 21.13 21.32 -3.29
N ASN A 658 20.64 21.12 -2.08
CA ASN A 658 21.29 20.29 -1.07
C ASN A 658 20.40 19.16 -0.56
N ILE A 659 19.29 18.85 -1.24
CA ILE A 659 18.50 17.65 -0.97
C ILE A 659 19.21 16.49 -1.66
N GLN A 660 19.55 15.45 -0.90
CA GLN A 660 20.12 14.23 -1.46
C GLN A 660 18.98 13.35 -1.96
N ASP A 661 18.99 13.01 -3.24
CA ASP A 661 17.95 12.20 -3.90
C ASP A 661 18.54 10.93 -4.52
N ASP A 662 18.90 9.97 -3.66
CA ASP A 662 19.47 8.68 -4.07
C ASP A 662 18.46 7.84 -4.87
N LEU A 663 18.96 7.10 -5.86
CA LEU A 663 18.14 6.31 -6.78
C LEU A 663 18.43 4.81 -6.67
N PHE A 664 17.53 3.99 -7.20
CA PHE A 664 17.72 2.55 -7.34
C PHE A 664 17.55 2.12 -8.80
N GLN A 665 18.61 2.23 -9.58
CA GLN A 665 18.52 2.22 -11.03
C GLN A 665 18.92 0.91 -11.69
N TRP A 666 18.28 0.59 -12.82
CA TRP A 666 18.73 -0.48 -13.69
C TRP A 666 20.05 -0.11 -14.38
N VAL A 667 21.12 -0.87 -14.09
CA VAL A 667 22.44 -0.64 -14.69
C VAL A 667 22.92 -1.88 -15.43
N GLN A 668 23.24 -1.69 -16.71
CA GLN A 668 23.74 -2.75 -17.60
C GLN A 668 25.22 -2.51 -17.94
N VAL A 669 26.13 -3.06 -17.13
CA VAL A 669 27.57 -2.98 -17.42
C VAL A 669 27.93 -3.93 -18.57
N PRO A 670 28.67 -3.49 -19.61
CA PRO A 670 29.02 -4.34 -20.75
C PRO A 670 29.72 -5.64 -20.33
N GLY A 671 29.16 -6.77 -20.75
CA GLY A 671 29.66 -8.12 -20.48
C GLY A 671 29.09 -8.78 -19.22
N LEU A 672 28.30 -8.07 -18.41
CA LEU A 672 27.55 -8.60 -17.28
C LEU A 672 26.04 -8.63 -17.61
N PRO A 673 25.22 -9.40 -16.88
CA PRO A 673 23.76 -9.16 -16.81
C PRO A 673 23.44 -7.77 -16.27
N GLY A 674 22.29 -7.23 -16.66
CA GLY A 674 21.74 -6.02 -16.06
C GLY A 674 21.17 -6.31 -14.67
N SER A 675 21.21 -5.31 -13.80
CA SER A 675 20.71 -5.42 -12.44
C SER A 675 20.42 -4.06 -11.84
N HIS A 676 19.49 -3.99 -10.89
CA HIS A 676 19.29 -2.80 -10.08
C HIS A 676 20.48 -2.51 -9.16
N GLN A 677 20.87 -1.24 -9.07
CA GLN A 677 21.96 -0.74 -8.23
C GLN A 677 21.54 0.55 -7.53
N ALA A 678 21.91 0.69 -6.26
CA ALA A 678 21.80 1.96 -5.57
C ALA A 678 22.79 2.97 -6.19
N ILE A 679 22.29 4.16 -6.50
CA ILE A 679 23.07 5.28 -7.02
C ILE A 679 22.92 6.44 -6.05
N ASP A 680 24.00 6.76 -5.37
CA ASP A 680 24.03 7.91 -4.46
C ASP A 680 24.00 9.21 -5.28
N ASP A 681 23.17 10.16 -4.84
CA ASP A 681 23.18 11.52 -5.39
C ASP A 681 24.42 12.28 -4.90
N PRO A 682 25.33 12.67 -5.82
CA PRO A 682 26.57 13.36 -5.47
C PRO A 682 26.37 14.86 -5.16
N LEU A 683 25.14 15.39 -5.24
CA LEU A 683 24.79 16.79 -4.98
C LEU A 683 25.57 17.78 -5.88
N PHE A 684 25.61 17.52 -7.19
CA PHE A 684 26.36 18.37 -8.13
C PHE A 684 25.84 19.82 -8.23
N ALA A 685 24.61 20.08 -7.80
CA ALA A 685 23.91 21.34 -7.99
C ALA A 685 23.75 22.20 -6.72
N GLN A 686 24.59 22.01 -5.70
CA GLN A 686 24.58 22.81 -4.46
C GLN A 686 24.62 24.32 -4.71
N ASP A 687 25.42 24.78 -5.67
CA ASP A 687 25.50 26.17 -6.12
C ASP A 687 25.96 26.22 -7.59
N THR A 688 25.03 26.01 -8.53
CA THR A 688 25.36 25.86 -9.97
C THR A 688 24.63 26.90 -10.84
N TYR A 689 25.31 27.38 -11.88
CA TYR A 689 24.88 28.45 -12.80
C TYR A 689 24.82 28.01 -14.26
#